data_AF-A0A8T4RUZ1-F1
#
_entry.id   AF-A0A8T4RUZ1-F1
#
_cell.length_a   1.000
_cell.length_b   1.000
_cell.length_c   1.000
_cell.angle_alpha   90.00
_cell.angle_beta   90.00
_cell.angle_gamma   90.00
#
_symmetry.space_group_name_H-M   'P 1'
#
loop_
_entity.id
_entity.type
_entity.pdbx_description
1 polymer ?
#
loop_
_entity_poly.entity_id
_entity_poly.type
_entity_poly.pdbx_seq_one_letter_code
_entity_poly.pdbx_strand_id
1 'polypeptide(L)'
;MADDEREKDMQRRAEEFMKDEENLNEQSRKREEDFENRARKQAAAGWRKERLYGVIISKQGMKAAAQNVGRVGAGAVKWAAPKAGAGLMGGLAIGGAAGAAAGRAMAGNGIFFILLSALLYLSDIYITGFNGIDITLFLQSASLGSAFGYIGYIFNSFVVIIALGYYFLARPSGRELVSFVMIIMLSSTIFFMGGFDRGLFHLIFVIIVYVLFIKPSSQDAATSNFIVFGLMLFDFFGYGILTHALGGTQNIAAAFVSNRLLLPVWFYYSLIFTHEHEKGWLASALIIIVIILNVFYFAQGMMGATNFQSVISQEQRQGLFDGLKTSVSNMLKAASQISTNIQKNLEQRVMYAVTGKVEENKYEPLGVYLENVKSLDPKYYARDTVTIVGTVKARTLDDPINIKLGCFREKNSQKAAPDKIQPDKTFSIYTLEEQDFVCQFKTSDTDVGAYSITATANFNFDTLAYLKAYFMDRERYRAMTREGLDPLDEFGIKDKKPVAAYTNGPVGIDMSTTSALTGVGEQAPTLPRLNINLVNRPGWEGKIDSIREFVVLLPAGISIEKPAESCTRPFKEYSKSECLQSCVTLVEKPCTEACAAQLGDGRTKCEASCRASTKDRCEPSCTDLFVSDEGNAEYKAYALDVGMINSLYGNELKNIDKDRFRSFSCELSIDSKAILGNTPITTKFFRARARYEYTVEKKTSVNVEKVPEPISASGAIVVPPGLNAEGDAKKKIIETARDMSADSQLTALALAIAHHESRGSFKHCKSGGISCNTQDQVECSSANSCGLMQINRDVHPLQGYGCGQGQTIFDAECNIRTGIRILQDNYNNYGNNNERYAGAVTSNCKDLYYQRTYLNYQGWDRAIRAYNGLGCNATRADRTYVESVKPYWEGYKKFDFGRSAKAAPPTNIAASAVSGGIMLTWALSADDGNNENDISNYYILVRESTDSAYGDIAGMGPQTAEYTDNSVQPGKTYCYKVRAYDKEGNFADSSTEACATAG
;
A
#
# COMPACT_ATOMS: atom_id res chain seq x y z
N MET A 1 16.80 -53.49 -24.56
CA MET A 1 15.43 -53.37 -25.09
C MET A 1 14.46 -52.92 -24.00
N ALA A 2 14.26 -53.66 -22.91
CA ALA A 2 13.30 -53.28 -21.87
C ALA A 2 13.55 -51.91 -21.19
N ASP A 3 14.81 -51.52 -20.95
CA ASP A 3 15.11 -50.22 -20.30
C ASP A 3 14.90 -49.01 -21.24
N ASP A 4 15.19 -49.17 -22.53
CA ASP A 4 14.97 -48.15 -23.55
C ASP A 4 13.47 -47.91 -23.82
N GLU A 5 12.60 -48.90 -23.57
CA GLU A 5 11.14 -48.72 -23.48
C GLU A 5 10.71 -47.99 -22.19
N ARG A 6 11.35 -48.24 -21.04
CA ARG A 6 11.04 -47.54 -19.78
C ARG A 6 11.43 -46.07 -19.80
N GLU A 7 12.58 -45.73 -20.37
CA GLU A 7 13.01 -44.34 -20.48
C GLU A 7 12.07 -43.55 -21.41
N LYS A 8 11.62 -44.17 -22.51
CA LYS A 8 10.60 -43.63 -23.42
C LYS A 8 9.16 -43.65 -22.85
N ASP A 9 8.91 -44.36 -21.75
CA ASP A 9 7.64 -44.27 -21.02
C ASP A 9 7.70 -43.17 -19.94
N MET A 10 8.84 -43.02 -19.24
CA MET A 10 9.07 -41.92 -18.30
C MET A 10 9.10 -40.55 -18.99
N GLN A 11 9.79 -40.41 -20.13
CA GLN A 11 9.79 -39.16 -20.89
C GLN A 11 8.37 -38.80 -21.37
N ARG A 12 7.59 -39.79 -21.83
CA ARG A 12 6.20 -39.59 -22.27
C ARG A 12 5.29 -39.15 -21.13
N ARG A 13 5.41 -39.75 -19.94
CA ARG A 13 4.68 -39.33 -18.73
C ARG A 13 5.10 -37.95 -18.24
N ALA A 14 6.39 -37.59 -18.36
CA ALA A 14 6.87 -36.26 -18.02
C ALA A 14 6.33 -35.19 -19.00
N GLU A 15 6.32 -35.49 -20.30
CA GLU A 15 5.70 -34.63 -21.31
C GLU A 15 4.18 -34.51 -21.10
N GLU A 16 3.47 -35.61 -20.79
CA GLU A 16 2.05 -35.58 -20.42
C GLU A 16 1.79 -34.73 -19.18
N PHE A 17 2.60 -34.87 -18.12
CA PHE A 17 2.45 -34.09 -16.88
C PHE A 17 2.70 -32.59 -17.10
N MET A 18 3.74 -32.23 -17.85
CA MET A 18 4.01 -30.82 -18.22
C MET A 18 2.88 -30.25 -19.08
N LYS A 19 2.29 -31.05 -19.96
CA LYS A 19 1.16 -30.64 -20.82
C LYS A 19 -0.14 -30.52 -20.03
N ASP A 20 -0.34 -31.32 -18.98
CA ASP A 20 -1.45 -31.20 -18.06
C ASP A 20 -1.29 -29.99 -17.13
N GLU A 21 -0.08 -29.67 -16.68
CA GLU A 21 0.21 -28.43 -15.94
C GLU A 21 0.01 -27.18 -16.82
N GLU A 22 0.47 -27.20 -18.07
CA GLU A 22 0.25 -26.13 -19.05
C GLU A 22 -1.25 -26.00 -19.39
N ASN A 23 -1.97 -27.11 -19.56
CA ASN A 23 -3.43 -27.11 -19.72
C ASN A 23 -4.18 -26.61 -18.48
N LEU A 24 -3.71 -26.92 -17.26
CA LEU A 24 -4.30 -26.43 -16.01
C LEU A 24 -4.08 -24.91 -15.85
N ASN A 25 -2.91 -24.41 -16.22
CA ASN A 25 -2.60 -22.98 -16.24
C ASN A 25 -3.34 -22.24 -17.37
N GLU A 26 -3.48 -22.83 -18.55
CA GLU A 26 -4.32 -22.30 -19.63
C GLU A 26 -5.82 -22.33 -19.24
N GLN A 27 -6.28 -23.35 -18.49
CA GLN A 27 -7.64 -23.42 -17.95
C GLN A 27 -7.88 -22.49 -16.74
N SER A 28 -6.87 -22.18 -15.92
CA SER A 28 -7.00 -21.19 -14.85
C SER A 28 -7.05 -19.79 -15.47
N ARG A 29 -6.13 -19.48 -16.39
CA ARG A 29 -6.10 -18.23 -17.16
C ARG A 29 -7.39 -18.02 -17.98
N LYS A 30 -7.95 -19.08 -18.60
CA LYS A 30 -9.27 -19.02 -19.26
C LYS A 30 -10.43 -18.88 -18.27
N ARG A 31 -10.37 -19.51 -17.08
CA ARG A 31 -11.39 -19.31 -16.03
C ARG A 31 -11.37 -17.90 -15.47
N GLU A 32 -10.19 -17.28 -15.39
CA GLU A 32 -9.96 -15.90 -14.97
C GLU A 32 -10.40 -14.91 -16.07
N GLU A 33 -10.02 -15.14 -17.34
CA GLU A 33 -10.58 -14.40 -18.48
C GLU A 33 -12.10 -14.56 -18.60
N ASP A 34 -12.67 -15.73 -18.31
CA ASP A 34 -14.14 -15.92 -18.28
C ASP A 34 -14.78 -15.32 -17.02
N PHE A 35 -14.08 -15.22 -15.89
CA PHE A 35 -14.55 -14.52 -14.70
C PHE A 35 -14.56 -13.01 -14.95
N GLU A 36 -13.47 -12.46 -15.47
CA GLU A 36 -13.41 -11.08 -15.96
C GLU A 36 -14.44 -10.82 -17.08
N ASN A 37 -14.60 -11.71 -18.06
CA ASN A 37 -15.60 -11.53 -19.11
C ASN A 37 -17.02 -11.69 -18.57
N ARG A 38 -17.27 -12.48 -17.51
CA ARG A 38 -18.57 -12.52 -16.82
C ARG A 38 -18.81 -11.27 -15.99
N ALA A 39 -17.81 -10.75 -15.28
CA ALA A 39 -17.88 -9.47 -14.57
C ALA A 39 -18.09 -8.29 -15.54
N ARG A 40 -17.33 -8.23 -16.64
CA ARG A 40 -17.49 -7.27 -17.74
C ARG A 40 -18.84 -7.44 -18.45
N LYS A 41 -19.37 -8.67 -18.62
CA LYS A 41 -20.72 -8.91 -19.15
C LYS A 41 -21.83 -8.57 -18.16
N GLN A 42 -21.64 -8.71 -16.85
CA GLN A 42 -22.60 -8.28 -15.82
C GLN A 42 -22.61 -6.75 -15.71
N ALA A 43 -21.45 -6.09 -15.72
CA ALA A 43 -21.33 -4.65 -15.88
C ALA A 43 -22.00 -4.18 -17.19
N ALA A 44 -21.67 -4.79 -18.33
CA ALA A 44 -22.29 -4.48 -19.61
C ALA A 44 -23.79 -4.86 -19.68
N ALA A 45 -24.30 -5.78 -18.86
CA ALA A 45 -25.72 -6.10 -18.74
C ALA A 45 -26.47 -5.04 -17.92
N GLY A 46 -25.85 -4.51 -16.86
CA GLY A 46 -26.31 -3.30 -16.18
C GLY A 46 -26.44 -2.13 -17.17
N TRP A 47 -25.40 -1.88 -17.96
CA TRP A 47 -25.40 -0.84 -19.00
C TRP A 47 -26.29 -1.15 -20.24
N ARG A 48 -26.68 -2.41 -20.47
CA ARG A 48 -27.59 -2.78 -21.57
C ARG A 48 -29.07 -2.70 -21.20
N LYS A 49 -29.44 -2.80 -19.92
CA LYS A 49 -30.85 -2.68 -19.50
C LYS A 49 -31.43 -1.28 -19.73
N GLU A 50 -30.60 -0.24 -19.75
CA GLU A 50 -31.03 1.14 -20.06
C GLU A 50 -30.91 1.54 -21.54
N ARG A 51 -30.14 0.82 -22.37
CA ARG A 51 -29.95 1.17 -23.80
C ARG A 51 -30.88 0.44 -24.79
N LEU A 52 -31.66 -0.55 -24.36
CA LEU A 52 -32.36 -1.44 -25.31
C LEU A 52 -33.72 -0.95 -25.84
N TYR A 53 -34.28 0.16 -25.33
CA TYR A 53 -35.54 0.72 -25.85
C TYR A 53 -35.39 1.68 -27.05
N GLY A 54 -34.16 1.96 -27.51
CA GLY A 54 -33.90 2.99 -28.53
C GLY A 54 -33.35 2.51 -29.89
N VAL A 55 -33.18 1.20 -30.13
CA VAL A 55 -32.36 0.69 -31.27
C VAL A 55 -33.11 -0.30 -32.18
N ILE A 56 -34.40 -0.07 -32.43
CA ILE A 56 -35.19 -0.81 -33.46
C ILE A 56 -35.77 0.13 -34.53
N ILE A 57 -35.12 1.27 -34.81
CA ILE A 57 -35.32 2.03 -36.06
C ILE A 57 -33.95 2.54 -36.55
N SER A 58 -33.51 2.08 -37.74
CA SER A 58 -32.50 2.68 -38.66
C SER A 58 -31.62 1.67 -39.43
N LYS A 59 -31.62 0.37 -39.08
CA LYS A 59 -30.76 -0.65 -39.73
C LYS A 59 -31.02 -0.93 -41.22
N GLN A 60 -31.98 -0.25 -41.86
CA GLN A 60 -32.24 -0.35 -43.30
C GLN A 60 -31.64 0.80 -44.14
N GLY A 61 -31.16 1.90 -43.54
CA GLY A 61 -30.66 3.05 -44.30
C GLY A 61 -29.21 2.93 -44.84
N MET A 62 -28.35 2.13 -44.21
CA MET A 62 -26.90 2.16 -44.44
C MET A 62 -26.38 1.22 -45.55
N LYS A 63 -27.23 0.48 -46.26
CA LYS A 63 -26.78 -0.48 -47.29
C LYS A 63 -26.43 0.14 -48.67
N ALA A 64 -26.56 1.45 -48.84
CA ALA A 64 -26.50 2.13 -50.15
C ALA A 64 -25.19 2.90 -50.45
N ALA A 65 -24.21 2.95 -49.55
CA ALA A 65 -23.04 3.83 -49.66
C ALA A 65 -21.68 3.11 -49.78
N ALA A 66 -21.67 1.85 -50.24
CA ALA A 66 -20.48 0.98 -50.23
C ALA A 66 -20.12 0.39 -51.61
N GLN A 67 -20.29 1.16 -52.69
CA GLN A 67 -19.84 0.80 -54.05
C GLN A 67 -19.16 1.99 -54.72
N ASN A 68 -18.04 1.73 -55.43
CA ASN A 68 -17.05 2.69 -55.97
C ASN A 68 -16.17 3.33 -54.86
N VAL A 69 -14.83 3.27 -54.77
CA VAL A 69 -13.69 2.82 -55.64
C VAL A 69 -12.53 2.38 -54.69
N GLY A 70 -11.56 1.49 -55.00
CA GLY A 70 -11.39 0.58 -56.15
C GLY A 70 -9.94 0.31 -56.61
N ARG A 71 -9.18 -0.59 -55.94
CA ARG A 71 -7.84 -1.18 -56.34
C ARG A 71 -6.66 -0.18 -56.35
N VAL A 72 -5.54 -0.35 -55.62
CA VAL A 72 -4.31 -1.19 -55.81
C VAL A 72 -3.37 -0.78 -54.63
N GLY A 73 -2.35 -1.48 -54.11
CA GLY A 73 -1.70 -2.79 -54.36
C GLY A 73 -0.37 -2.87 -53.54
N ALA A 74 0.38 -3.98 -53.61
CA ALA A 74 1.60 -4.22 -52.80
C ALA A 74 2.93 -4.20 -53.57
N GLY A 75 4.03 -3.87 -52.88
CA GLY A 75 5.43 -4.04 -53.30
C GLY A 75 6.39 -3.95 -52.09
N ALA A 76 7.44 -4.78 -52.01
CA ALA A 76 8.07 -5.14 -50.73
C ALA A 76 9.59 -4.87 -50.62
N VAL A 77 10.01 -4.42 -49.42
CA VAL A 77 11.28 -4.69 -48.68
C VAL A 77 12.64 -4.41 -49.35
N LYS A 78 13.46 -3.53 -48.72
CA LYS A 78 14.84 -3.85 -48.27
C LYS A 78 15.45 -2.82 -47.28
N TRP A 79 16.48 -3.27 -46.56
CA TRP A 79 17.03 -2.72 -45.31
C TRP A 79 17.95 -1.49 -45.42
N ALA A 80 17.92 -0.59 -44.43
CA ALA A 80 19.07 -0.17 -43.58
C ALA A 80 18.70 1.03 -42.66
N ALA A 81 19.23 1.07 -41.43
CA ALA A 81 19.07 2.14 -40.43
C ALA A 81 20.12 3.28 -40.63
N PRO A 82 20.01 4.47 -39.98
CA PRO A 82 19.02 4.91 -38.99
C PRO A 82 18.19 6.13 -39.43
N LYS A 83 16.87 6.12 -39.14
CA LYS A 83 15.97 7.26 -39.42
C LYS A 83 15.25 7.72 -38.15
N ALA A 84 15.73 8.81 -37.55
CA ALA A 84 14.98 9.55 -36.52
C ALA A 84 14.13 10.72 -37.08
N GLY A 85 14.34 11.12 -38.34
CA GLY A 85 13.80 12.39 -38.89
C GLY A 85 12.58 12.32 -39.81
N ALA A 86 12.00 11.16 -40.12
CA ALA A 86 11.05 11.02 -41.24
C ALA A 86 9.66 10.45 -40.89
N GLY A 87 9.39 10.10 -39.62
CA GLY A 87 8.13 9.43 -39.23
C GLY A 87 6.92 10.36 -39.02
N LEU A 88 7.15 11.63 -38.68
CA LEU A 88 6.11 12.51 -38.12
C LEU A 88 5.07 13.01 -39.14
N MET A 89 5.47 13.27 -40.39
CA MET A 89 4.56 13.86 -41.40
C MET A 89 3.63 12.83 -42.07
N GLY A 90 3.95 11.54 -42.01
CA GLY A 90 3.12 10.48 -42.62
C GLY A 90 1.93 10.04 -41.77
N GLY A 91 1.98 10.24 -40.44
CA GLY A 91 0.95 9.78 -39.51
C GLY A 91 -0.29 10.70 -39.42
N LEU A 92 -0.20 11.94 -39.92
CA LEU A 92 -1.24 12.97 -39.74
C LEU A 92 -2.48 12.78 -40.62
N ALA A 93 -2.50 11.82 -41.55
CA ALA A 93 -3.57 11.62 -42.51
C ALA A 93 -4.61 10.53 -42.13
N ILE A 94 -4.41 9.76 -41.04
CA ILE A 94 -5.31 8.65 -40.68
C ILE A 94 -5.71 8.73 -39.20
N GLY A 95 -6.95 9.10 -38.95
CA GLY A 95 -7.52 9.15 -37.60
C GLY A 95 -7.91 7.78 -37.04
N GLY A 96 -7.88 7.66 -35.72
CA GLY A 96 -8.40 6.50 -34.97
C GLY A 96 -7.38 5.87 -34.02
N ALA A 97 -7.85 5.48 -32.84
CA ALA A 97 -7.26 4.63 -31.78
C ALA A 97 -5.73 4.67 -31.52
N ALA A 98 -4.89 4.40 -32.51
CA ALA A 98 -3.42 4.41 -32.42
C ALA A 98 -2.86 5.73 -31.86
N GLY A 99 -3.38 6.88 -32.28
CA GLY A 99 -2.98 8.18 -31.72
C GLY A 99 -3.27 8.32 -30.21
N ALA A 100 -4.37 7.74 -29.73
CA ALA A 100 -4.74 7.74 -28.31
C ALA A 100 -4.01 6.64 -27.49
N ALA A 101 -3.46 5.62 -28.15
CA ALA A 101 -2.56 4.65 -27.53
C ALA A 101 -1.15 5.22 -27.41
N ALA A 102 -0.63 5.83 -28.48
CA ALA A 102 0.65 6.53 -28.50
C ALA A 102 0.67 7.71 -27.53
N GLY A 103 -0.42 8.51 -27.47
CA GLY A 103 -0.58 9.57 -26.48
C GLY A 103 -0.52 9.06 -25.04
N ARG A 104 -1.19 7.94 -24.71
CA ARG A 104 -1.10 7.34 -23.37
C ARG A 104 0.27 6.73 -23.04
N ALA A 105 0.99 6.22 -24.04
CA ALA A 105 2.36 5.75 -23.85
C ALA A 105 3.39 6.89 -23.68
N MET A 106 3.11 8.09 -24.23
CA MET A 106 3.97 9.27 -24.11
C MET A 106 3.59 10.19 -22.93
N ALA A 107 2.34 10.15 -22.44
CA ALA A 107 1.86 10.99 -21.36
C ALA A 107 2.53 10.71 -20.00
N GLY A 108 3.09 9.51 -19.80
CA GLY A 108 3.91 9.16 -18.62
C GLY A 108 5.41 9.49 -18.79
N ASN A 109 5.72 10.58 -19.50
CA ASN A 109 7.08 11.03 -19.73
C ASN A 109 7.10 12.56 -19.94
N GLY A 110 6.73 13.33 -18.91
CA GLY A 110 6.61 14.80 -18.95
C GLY A 110 7.86 15.53 -19.45
N ILE A 111 9.04 14.92 -19.25
CA ILE A 111 10.33 15.35 -19.83
C ILE A 111 10.27 15.55 -21.35
N PHE A 112 9.54 14.70 -22.09
CA PHE A 112 9.36 14.86 -23.54
C PHE A 112 8.68 16.18 -23.91
N PHE A 113 7.63 16.57 -23.17
CA PHE A 113 6.87 17.80 -23.45
C PHE A 113 7.62 19.06 -23.02
N ILE A 114 8.48 18.97 -21.99
CA ILE A 114 9.44 20.03 -21.66
C ILE A 114 10.40 20.24 -22.84
N LEU A 115 11.02 19.18 -23.35
CA LEU A 115 11.95 19.27 -24.49
C LEU A 115 11.27 19.75 -25.77
N LEU A 116 10.06 19.27 -26.06
CA LEU A 116 9.27 19.70 -27.23
C LEU A 116 8.90 21.18 -27.16
N SER A 117 8.53 21.67 -25.97
CA SER A 117 8.21 23.10 -25.75
C SER A 117 9.45 23.98 -25.84
N ALA A 118 10.63 23.50 -25.41
CA ALA A 118 11.90 24.20 -25.61
C ALA A 118 12.30 24.26 -27.09
N LEU A 119 12.09 23.17 -27.84
CA LEU A 119 12.35 23.12 -29.28
C LEU A 119 11.46 24.10 -30.06
N LEU A 120 10.17 24.19 -29.73
CA LEU A 120 9.29 25.20 -30.31
C LEU A 120 9.77 26.62 -30.01
N TYR A 121 10.09 26.90 -28.75
CA TYR A 121 10.58 28.21 -28.32
C TYR A 121 11.85 28.62 -29.07
N LEU A 122 12.81 27.70 -29.25
CA LEU A 122 14.00 27.92 -30.07
C LEU A 122 13.65 28.09 -31.57
N SER A 123 12.69 27.31 -32.09
CA SER A 123 12.18 27.45 -33.45
C SER A 123 11.54 28.83 -33.68
N ASP A 124 10.83 29.38 -32.71
CA ASP A 124 10.22 30.69 -32.83
C ASP A 124 11.23 31.83 -32.85
N ILE A 125 12.33 31.70 -32.09
CA ILE A 125 13.44 32.65 -32.08
C ILE A 125 14.24 32.58 -33.39
N TYR A 126 14.63 31.37 -33.82
CA TYR A 126 15.65 31.18 -34.86
C TYR A 126 15.11 30.81 -36.25
N ILE A 127 13.85 30.38 -36.37
CA ILE A 127 13.26 29.86 -37.62
C ILE A 127 12.03 30.67 -38.06
N THR A 128 11.01 30.83 -37.20
CA THR A 128 9.75 31.48 -37.60
C THR A 128 9.78 33.00 -37.38
N GLY A 129 10.54 33.50 -36.40
CA GLY A 129 10.52 34.90 -35.99
C GLY A 129 9.14 35.34 -35.48
N PHE A 130 8.40 34.45 -34.82
CA PHE A 130 7.03 34.69 -34.40
C PHE A 130 6.96 35.35 -33.02
N ASN A 131 6.60 36.64 -33.00
CA ASN A 131 6.54 37.48 -31.79
C ASN A 131 5.09 37.77 -31.34
N GLY A 132 4.16 36.84 -31.61
CA GLY A 132 2.73 37.05 -31.39
C GLY A 132 2.05 37.84 -32.51
N ILE A 133 0.76 38.11 -32.34
CA ILE A 133 -0.07 38.87 -33.27
C ILE A 133 -0.09 40.33 -32.84
N ASP A 134 0.21 41.24 -33.77
CA ASP A 134 0.11 42.68 -33.52
C ASP A 134 -1.37 43.10 -33.38
N ILE A 135 -1.74 43.54 -32.18
CA ILE A 135 -3.12 43.93 -31.86
C ILE A 135 -3.49 45.31 -32.44
N THR A 136 -2.55 46.11 -32.94
CA THR A 136 -2.90 47.39 -33.60
C THR A 136 -3.68 47.14 -34.89
N LEU A 137 -3.30 46.12 -35.66
CA LEU A 137 -4.07 45.63 -36.82
C LEU A 137 -5.47 45.15 -36.43
N PHE A 138 -5.61 44.47 -35.28
CA PHE A 138 -6.91 44.06 -34.75
C PHE A 138 -7.79 45.27 -34.38
N LEU A 139 -7.26 46.21 -33.59
CA LEU A 139 -7.99 47.41 -33.15
C LEU A 139 -8.36 48.33 -34.32
N GLN A 140 -7.52 48.41 -35.37
CA GLN A 140 -7.84 49.13 -36.60
C GLN A 140 -8.85 48.38 -37.47
N SER A 141 -8.82 47.05 -37.53
CA SER A 141 -9.82 46.25 -38.26
C SER A 141 -11.24 46.37 -37.69
N ALA A 142 -11.35 46.73 -36.39
CA ALA A 142 -12.62 46.96 -35.72
C ALA A 142 -13.33 48.27 -36.13
N SER A 143 -12.64 49.21 -36.80
CA SER A 143 -13.20 50.53 -37.14
C SER A 143 -13.48 50.76 -38.63
N LEU A 144 -13.14 49.81 -39.52
CA LEU A 144 -13.32 49.94 -40.97
C LEU A 144 -14.11 48.78 -41.57
N GLY A 145 -15.36 49.05 -41.94
CA GLY A 145 -16.32 48.07 -42.50
C GLY A 145 -16.05 47.61 -43.94
N SER A 146 -14.80 47.27 -44.29
CA SER A 146 -14.46 46.72 -45.61
C SER A 146 -13.38 45.62 -45.52
N ALA A 147 -13.43 44.66 -46.45
CA ALA A 147 -12.66 43.39 -46.47
C ALA A 147 -12.88 42.45 -45.27
N PHE A 148 -12.58 42.86 -44.04
CA PHE A 148 -12.64 41.98 -42.85
C PHE A 148 -14.05 41.42 -42.55
N GLY A 149 -15.10 42.20 -42.80
CA GLY A 149 -16.49 41.76 -42.56
C GLY A 149 -16.88 40.52 -43.39
N TYR A 150 -16.58 40.52 -44.70
CA TYR A 150 -16.88 39.38 -45.58
C TYR A 150 -16.09 38.12 -45.20
N ILE A 151 -14.84 38.30 -44.78
CA ILE A 151 -13.98 37.21 -44.30
C ILE A 151 -14.55 36.63 -42.99
N GLY A 152 -14.97 37.47 -42.05
CA GLY A 152 -15.63 37.05 -40.81
C GLY A 152 -16.90 36.22 -41.03
N TYR A 153 -17.71 36.53 -42.05
CA TYR A 153 -18.88 35.72 -42.42
C TYR A 153 -18.51 34.32 -42.97
N ILE A 154 -17.47 34.22 -43.80
CA ILE A 154 -17.00 32.94 -44.35
C ILE A 154 -16.42 32.05 -43.22
N PHE A 155 -15.60 32.62 -42.33
CA PHE A 155 -15.00 31.84 -41.23
C PHE A 155 -16.01 31.46 -40.14
N ASN A 156 -16.99 32.31 -39.80
CA ASN A 156 -18.11 31.89 -38.96
C ASN A 156 -18.87 30.71 -39.57
N SER A 157 -19.03 30.67 -40.89
CA SER A 157 -19.66 29.54 -41.58
C SER A 157 -18.85 28.24 -41.43
N PHE A 158 -17.52 28.29 -41.53
CA PHE A 158 -16.65 27.13 -41.28
C PHE A 158 -16.68 26.68 -39.82
N VAL A 159 -16.61 27.60 -38.86
CA VAL A 159 -16.77 27.30 -37.41
C VAL A 159 -18.09 26.58 -37.17
N VAL A 160 -19.20 27.10 -37.72
CA VAL A 160 -20.53 26.50 -37.57
C VAL A 160 -20.60 25.12 -38.22
N ILE A 161 -20.04 24.90 -39.42
CA ILE A 161 -20.02 23.58 -40.07
C ILE A 161 -19.23 22.56 -39.23
N ILE A 162 -18.06 22.95 -38.71
CA ILE A 162 -17.22 22.08 -37.86
C ILE A 162 -17.92 21.79 -36.52
N ALA A 163 -18.55 22.79 -35.92
CA ALA A 163 -19.29 22.65 -34.67
C ALA A 163 -20.54 21.77 -34.82
N LEU A 164 -21.31 21.93 -35.92
CA LEU A 164 -22.44 21.05 -36.24
C LEU A 164 -21.98 19.63 -36.54
N GLY A 165 -20.88 19.47 -37.31
CA GLY A 165 -20.27 18.16 -37.55
C GLY A 165 -19.87 17.47 -36.23
N TYR A 166 -19.21 18.19 -35.32
CA TYR A 166 -18.88 17.69 -33.99
C TYR A 166 -20.13 17.34 -33.17
N TYR A 167 -21.14 18.22 -33.19
CA TYR A 167 -22.40 18.00 -32.48
C TYR A 167 -23.13 16.73 -32.95
N PHE A 168 -23.27 16.52 -34.25
CA PHE A 168 -23.97 15.36 -34.81
C PHE A 168 -23.17 14.05 -34.70
N LEU A 169 -21.84 14.10 -34.83
CA LEU A 169 -20.98 12.90 -34.79
C LEU A 169 -20.62 12.47 -33.36
N ALA A 170 -20.28 13.41 -32.48
CA ALA A 170 -19.78 13.12 -31.13
C ALA A 170 -20.84 13.27 -30.02
N ARG A 171 -21.93 14.04 -30.26
CA ARG A 171 -22.97 14.37 -29.27
C ARG A 171 -22.39 14.88 -27.93
N PRO A 172 -21.55 15.92 -27.95
CA PRO A 172 -20.87 16.47 -26.78
C PRO A 172 -21.85 17.09 -25.77
N SER A 173 -21.39 17.26 -24.53
CA SER A 173 -22.14 18.06 -23.54
C SER A 173 -22.18 19.55 -23.94
N GLY A 174 -23.13 20.32 -23.42
CA GLY A 174 -23.22 21.76 -23.74
C GLY A 174 -21.95 22.56 -23.40
N ARG A 175 -21.32 22.27 -22.24
CA ARG A 175 -20.05 22.88 -21.79
C ARG A 175 -18.89 22.50 -22.72
N GLU A 176 -18.86 21.26 -23.19
CA GLU A 176 -17.86 20.75 -24.13
C GLU A 176 -18.03 21.35 -25.54
N LEU A 177 -19.27 21.46 -26.03
CA LEU A 177 -19.57 22.10 -27.31
C LEU A 177 -19.13 23.57 -27.32
N VAL A 178 -19.48 24.34 -26.27
CA VAL A 178 -19.09 25.75 -26.15
C VAL A 178 -17.56 25.90 -26.11
N SER A 179 -16.88 25.13 -25.26
CA SER A 179 -15.42 25.21 -25.16
C SER A 179 -14.68 24.76 -26.43
N PHE A 180 -15.23 23.77 -27.16
CA PHE A 180 -14.72 23.37 -28.47
C PHE A 180 -14.91 24.47 -29.53
N VAL A 181 -16.09 25.08 -29.60
CA VAL A 181 -16.37 26.22 -30.50
C VAL A 181 -15.41 27.38 -30.23
N MET A 182 -15.15 27.70 -28.96
CA MET A 182 -14.21 28.77 -28.57
C MET A 182 -12.78 28.49 -29.07
N ILE A 183 -12.28 27.25 -29.01
CA ILE A 183 -10.99 26.89 -29.61
C ILE A 183 -11.04 27.08 -31.13
N ILE A 184 -12.04 26.52 -31.83
CA ILE A 184 -12.07 26.57 -33.30
C ILE A 184 -12.20 28.03 -33.81
N MET A 185 -12.96 28.88 -33.11
CA MET A 185 -12.99 30.33 -33.39
C MET A 185 -11.61 30.96 -33.20
N LEU A 186 -10.95 30.73 -32.05
CA LEU A 186 -9.65 31.32 -31.76
C LEU A 186 -8.56 30.82 -32.73
N SER A 187 -8.54 29.52 -33.06
CA SER A 187 -7.66 28.93 -34.07
C SER A 187 -7.85 29.56 -35.45
N SER A 188 -9.10 29.84 -35.84
CA SER A 188 -9.41 30.48 -37.13
C SER A 188 -8.89 31.92 -37.18
N THR A 189 -9.11 32.69 -36.11
CA THR A 189 -8.57 34.06 -35.97
C THR A 189 -7.04 34.07 -36.00
N ILE A 190 -6.40 33.15 -35.25
CA ILE A 190 -4.95 32.99 -35.21
C ILE A 190 -4.37 32.65 -36.59
N PHE A 191 -4.95 31.68 -37.29
CA PHE A 191 -4.50 31.28 -38.61
C PHE A 191 -4.59 32.43 -39.63
N PHE A 192 -5.69 33.20 -39.58
CA PHE A 192 -5.88 34.35 -40.47
C PHE A 192 -4.89 35.49 -40.17
N MET A 193 -4.72 35.86 -38.90
CA MET A 193 -3.90 37.01 -38.50
C MET A 193 -2.40 36.71 -38.41
N GLY A 194 -2.02 35.48 -38.05
CA GLY A 194 -0.63 35.04 -37.91
C GLY A 194 0.04 34.58 -39.21
N GLY A 195 -0.72 34.52 -40.31
CA GLY A 195 -0.23 34.11 -41.62
C GLY A 195 0.06 32.61 -41.76
N PHE A 196 0.12 32.13 -43.00
CA PHE A 196 0.27 30.71 -43.32
C PHE A 196 1.62 30.14 -42.87
N ASP A 197 2.70 30.91 -42.94
CA ASP A 197 4.06 30.39 -42.70
C ASP A 197 4.46 30.36 -41.22
N ARG A 198 3.83 31.18 -40.37
CA ARG A 198 4.20 31.34 -38.94
C ARG A 198 3.09 30.87 -38.01
N GLY A 199 1.88 31.43 -38.16
CA GLY A 199 0.73 31.07 -37.34
C GLY A 199 0.34 29.59 -37.44
N LEU A 200 0.40 28.99 -38.64
CA LEU A 200 0.07 27.58 -38.85
C LEU A 200 1.06 26.62 -38.17
N PHE A 201 2.36 26.89 -38.26
CA PHE A 201 3.39 26.04 -37.63
C PHE A 201 3.21 25.98 -36.11
N HIS A 202 2.95 27.14 -35.51
CA HIS A 202 2.69 27.24 -34.09
C HIS A 202 1.35 26.59 -33.68
N LEU A 203 0.30 26.76 -34.50
CA LEU A 203 -0.99 26.09 -34.28
C LEU A 203 -0.88 24.56 -34.35
N ILE A 204 -0.04 24.02 -35.23
CA ILE A 204 0.24 22.57 -35.31
C ILE A 204 0.88 22.07 -34.00
N PHE A 205 1.85 22.80 -33.43
CA PHE A 205 2.39 22.46 -32.11
C PHE A 205 1.29 22.46 -31.03
N VAL A 206 0.45 23.50 -31.00
CA VAL A 206 -0.64 23.59 -30.02
C VAL A 206 -1.59 22.40 -30.13
N ILE A 207 -1.92 21.95 -31.35
CA ILE A 207 -2.74 20.76 -31.59
C ILE A 207 -2.03 19.49 -31.10
N ILE A 208 -0.72 19.35 -31.33
CA ILE A 208 0.08 18.20 -30.86
C ILE A 208 0.08 18.15 -29.32
N VAL A 209 0.36 19.26 -28.63
CA VAL A 209 0.35 19.31 -27.16
C VAL A 209 -1.06 19.13 -26.60
N TYR A 210 -2.08 19.72 -27.22
CA TYR A 210 -3.47 19.48 -26.83
C TYR A 210 -3.84 17.99 -26.90
N VAL A 211 -3.60 17.34 -28.05
CA VAL A 211 -4.05 15.96 -28.28
C VAL A 211 -3.22 14.92 -27.51
N LEU A 212 -1.91 15.13 -27.36
CA LEU A 212 -1.02 14.14 -26.76
C LEU A 212 -0.73 14.37 -25.26
N PHE A 213 -0.94 15.58 -24.74
CA PHE A 213 -0.60 15.95 -23.36
C PHE A 213 -1.82 16.45 -22.57
N ILE A 214 -2.40 17.60 -22.96
CA ILE A 214 -3.41 18.29 -22.14
C ILE A 214 -4.75 17.55 -22.12
N LYS A 215 -5.19 17.00 -23.26
CA LYS A 215 -6.45 16.25 -23.36
C LYS A 215 -6.38 14.90 -22.64
N PRO A 216 -5.29 14.11 -22.71
CA PRO A 216 -5.12 12.92 -21.88
C PRO A 216 -4.96 13.18 -20.38
N SER A 217 -4.42 14.33 -19.97
CA SER A 217 -4.20 14.64 -18.55
C SER A 217 -5.35 15.33 -17.82
N SER A 218 -6.28 15.94 -18.56
CA SER A 218 -7.43 16.65 -17.97
C SER A 218 -8.55 15.69 -17.54
N GLN A 219 -9.22 16.01 -16.43
CA GLN A 219 -10.36 15.24 -15.91
C GLN A 219 -11.55 15.17 -16.88
N ASP A 220 -11.77 16.22 -17.67
CA ASP A 220 -12.83 16.28 -18.67
C ASP A 220 -12.42 17.07 -19.93
N ALA A 221 -13.09 16.78 -21.05
CA ALA A 221 -12.78 17.39 -22.34
C ALA A 221 -12.98 18.91 -22.36
N ALA A 222 -14.00 19.44 -21.67
CA ALA A 222 -14.24 20.88 -21.62
C ALA A 222 -13.15 21.61 -20.81
N THR A 223 -12.70 21.03 -19.69
CA THR A 223 -11.55 21.54 -18.93
C THR A 223 -10.28 21.56 -19.78
N SER A 224 -9.99 20.48 -20.53
CA SER A 224 -8.85 20.46 -21.48
C SER A 224 -8.96 21.56 -22.54
N ASN A 225 -10.18 21.83 -23.01
CA ASN A 225 -10.44 22.86 -24.01
C ASN A 225 -10.21 24.27 -23.44
N PHE A 226 -10.69 24.56 -22.23
CA PHE A 226 -10.51 25.87 -21.60
C PHE A 226 -9.04 26.16 -21.26
N ILE A 227 -8.27 25.16 -20.83
CA ILE A 227 -6.83 25.29 -20.60
C ILE A 227 -6.12 25.70 -21.90
N VAL A 228 -6.34 24.96 -23.00
CA VAL A 228 -5.70 25.27 -24.29
C VAL A 228 -6.17 26.60 -24.87
N PHE A 229 -7.46 26.93 -24.74
CA PHE A 229 -7.98 28.25 -25.14
C PHE A 229 -7.26 29.39 -24.39
N GLY A 230 -7.08 29.27 -23.07
CA GLY A 230 -6.38 30.27 -22.26
C GLY A 230 -4.90 30.41 -22.63
N LEU A 231 -4.20 29.28 -22.80
CA LEU A 231 -2.79 29.25 -23.23
C LEU A 231 -2.63 29.88 -24.62
N MET A 232 -3.49 29.53 -25.58
CA MET A 232 -3.50 30.13 -26.92
C MET A 232 -3.77 31.64 -26.89
N LEU A 233 -4.76 32.09 -26.10
CA LEU A 233 -5.12 33.50 -26.01
C LEU A 233 -3.94 34.34 -25.50
N PHE A 234 -3.27 33.88 -24.43
CA PHE A 234 -2.12 34.58 -23.89
C PHE A 234 -0.91 34.52 -24.85
N ASP A 235 -0.61 33.35 -25.41
CA ASP A 235 0.59 33.15 -26.22
C ASP A 235 0.56 33.88 -27.57
N PHE A 236 -0.63 33.98 -28.20
CA PHE A 236 -0.78 34.69 -29.47
C PHE A 236 -1.10 36.18 -29.31
N PHE A 237 -1.90 36.57 -28.31
CA PHE A 237 -2.38 37.96 -28.18
C PHE A 237 -1.86 38.68 -26.94
N GLY A 238 -1.51 37.97 -25.86
CA GLY A 238 -1.07 38.55 -24.59
C GLY A 238 0.15 39.46 -24.73
N TYR A 239 1.16 39.05 -25.50
CA TYR A 239 2.32 39.89 -25.80
C TYR A 239 1.95 41.15 -26.57
N GLY A 240 1.15 41.03 -27.65
CA GLY A 240 0.71 42.18 -28.46
C GLY A 240 -0.13 43.18 -27.65
N ILE A 241 -1.02 42.69 -26.78
CA ILE A 241 -1.77 43.50 -25.80
C ILE A 241 -0.79 44.26 -24.89
N LEU A 242 0.21 43.56 -24.35
CA LEU A 242 1.18 44.12 -23.41
C LEU A 242 2.12 45.16 -24.07
N THR A 243 2.60 44.88 -25.29
CA THR A 243 3.37 45.85 -26.10
C THR A 243 2.55 47.12 -26.35
N HIS A 244 1.27 46.97 -26.73
CA HIS A 244 0.39 48.10 -27.01
C HIS A 244 0.09 48.92 -25.74
N ALA A 245 -0.28 48.25 -24.64
CA ALA A 245 -0.60 48.89 -23.36
C ALA A 245 0.59 49.65 -22.75
N LEU A 246 1.82 49.24 -23.04
CA LEU A 246 3.05 49.87 -22.56
C LEU A 246 3.62 50.95 -23.52
N GLY A 247 2.88 51.35 -24.56
CA GLY A 247 3.26 52.46 -25.45
C GLY A 247 3.95 52.05 -26.76
N GLY A 248 3.83 50.78 -27.17
CA GLY A 248 4.30 50.27 -28.45
C GLY A 248 5.80 49.94 -28.49
N THR A 249 6.23 49.37 -29.62
CA THR A 249 7.60 48.85 -29.84
C THR A 249 8.72 49.89 -29.75
N GLN A 250 8.39 51.18 -29.77
CA GLN A 250 9.34 52.28 -29.60
C GLN A 250 9.73 52.50 -28.13
N ASN A 251 8.92 52.03 -27.17
CA ASN A 251 9.28 52.07 -25.76
C ASN A 251 10.14 50.86 -25.42
N ILE A 252 11.39 51.10 -25.01
CA ILE A 252 12.35 50.04 -24.62
C ILE A 252 11.79 49.17 -23.48
N ALA A 253 11.03 49.74 -22.54
CA ALA A 253 10.40 48.97 -21.47
C ALA A 253 9.26 48.09 -21.99
N ALA A 254 8.48 48.56 -22.99
CA ALA A 254 7.46 47.75 -23.63
C ALA A 254 8.09 46.58 -24.40
N ALA A 255 9.09 46.87 -25.24
CA ALA A 255 9.81 45.86 -26.02
C ALA A 255 10.53 44.82 -25.13
N PHE A 256 10.99 45.22 -23.94
CA PHE A 256 11.59 44.31 -22.95
C PHE A 256 10.56 43.45 -22.21
N VAL A 257 9.46 44.05 -21.72
CA VAL A 257 8.44 43.34 -20.93
C VAL A 257 7.53 42.47 -21.80
N SER A 258 7.27 42.84 -23.05
CA SER A 258 6.59 41.99 -24.02
C SER A 258 7.53 41.02 -24.75
N ASN A 259 8.78 40.89 -24.31
CA ASN A 259 9.73 39.97 -24.94
C ASN A 259 9.38 38.52 -24.59
N ARG A 260 9.00 37.75 -25.62
CA ARG A 260 8.64 36.33 -25.51
C ARG A 260 9.80 35.44 -25.01
N LEU A 261 11.05 35.94 -25.07
CA LEU A 261 12.23 35.33 -24.41
C LEU A 261 12.08 35.14 -22.90
N LEU A 262 11.29 35.98 -22.22
CA LEU A 262 11.23 36.00 -20.75
C LEU A 262 10.09 35.12 -20.18
N LEU A 263 9.10 34.77 -20.99
CA LEU A 263 7.84 34.19 -20.52
C LEU A 263 7.26 33.05 -21.40
N PRO A 264 8.02 32.09 -21.97
CA PRO A 264 7.45 31.04 -22.84
C PRO A 264 6.36 30.20 -22.16
N VAL A 265 5.09 30.53 -22.40
CA VAL A 265 3.96 30.05 -21.59
C VAL A 265 3.72 28.54 -21.72
N TRP A 266 3.80 27.98 -22.93
CA TRP A 266 3.72 26.53 -23.13
C TRP A 266 4.82 25.77 -22.39
N PHE A 267 6.02 26.35 -22.34
CA PHE A 267 7.15 25.78 -21.64
C PHE A 267 6.94 25.80 -20.11
N TYR A 268 6.53 26.93 -19.54
CA TYR A 268 6.20 27.02 -18.11
C TYR A 268 5.04 26.11 -17.71
N TYR A 269 3.99 26.00 -18.53
CA TYR A 269 2.89 25.07 -18.30
C TYR A 269 3.39 23.62 -18.28
N SER A 270 4.22 23.22 -19.24
CA SER A 270 4.82 21.87 -19.28
C SER A 270 5.70 21.56 -18.06
N LEU A 271 6.44 22.55 -17.54
CA LEU A 271 7.26 22.40 -16.33
C LEU A 271 6.41 22.23 -15.06
N ILE A 272 5.42 23.11 -14.84
CA ILE A 272 4.55 23.07 -13.66
C ILE A 272 3.78 21.74 -13.62
N PHE A 273 3.16 21.37 -14.74
CA PHE A 273 2.43 20.11 -14.85
C PHE A 273 3.33 18.89 -14.55
N THR A 274 4.54 18.84 -15.14
CA THR A 274 5.48 17.74 -14.92
C THR A 274 5.94 17.68 -13.45
N HIS A 275 6.13 18.82 -12.78
CA HIS A 275 6.50 18.85 -11.36
C HIS A 275 5.39 18.29 -10.45
N GLU A 276 4.14 18.63 -10.72
CA GLU A 276 2.99 18.18 -9.94
C GLU A 276 2.73 16.68 -10.10
N HIS A 277 2.96 16.13 -11.30
CA HIS A 277 2.55 14.77 -11.67
C HIS A 277 3.72 13.74 -11.70
N GLU A 278 4.96 14.16 -11.98
CA GLU A 278 6.16 13.31 -11.99
C GLU A 278 7.20 13.81 -10.97
N LYS A 279 7.16 13.27 -9.75
CA LYS A 279 8.08 13.63 -8.63
C LYS A 279 9.50 13.07 -8.80
N GLY A 280 10.16 13.38 -9.92
CA GLY A 280 11.53 12.96 -10.25
C GLY A 280 12.56 14.07 -10.02
N TRP A 281 13.75 13.70 -9.51
CA TRP A 281 14.86 14.65 -9.27
C TRP A 281 15.33 15.38 -10.55
N LEU A 282 15.23 14.72 -11.71
CA LEU A 282 15.54 15.30 -13.02
C LEU A 282 14.60 16.45 -13.39
N ALA A 283 13.31 16.37 -13.05
CA ALA A 283 12.36 17.46 -13.31
C ALA A 283 12.72 18.70 -12.48
N SER A 284 13.00 18.52 -11.19
CA SER A 284 13.48 19.60 -10.31
C SER A 284 14.80 20.20 -10.78
N ALA A 285 15.73 19.39 -11.27
CA ALA A 285 17.01 19.88 -11.82
C ALA A 285 16.80 20.71 -13.10
N LEU A 286 15.93 20.27 -14.01
CA LEU A 286 15.58 21.02 -15.22
C LEU A 286 14.90 22.36 -14.89
N ILE A 287 14.00 22.40 -13.90
CA ILE A 287 13.37 23.64 -13.41
C ILE A 287 14.44 24.64 -12.93
N ILE A 288 15.39 24.19 -12.09
CA ILE A 288 16.47 25.05 -11.58
C ILE A 288 17.36 25.56 -12.72
N ILE A 289 17.76 24.69 -13.66
CA ILE A 289 18.56 25.07 -14.83
C ILE A 289 17.85 26.15 -15.65
N VAL A 290 16.55 26.02 -15.88
CA VAL A 290 15.82 27.00 -16.71
C VAL A 290 15.54 28.31 -15.97
N ILE A 291 15.34 28.28 -14.65
CA ILE A 291 15.31 29.52 -13.84
C ILE A 291 16.65 30.25 -13.96
N ILE A 292 17.78 29.54 -13.85
CA ILE A 292 19.13 30.12 -14.01
C ILE A 292 19.31 30.69 -15.42
N LEU A 293 18.90 29.97 -16.47
CA LEU A 293 18.99 30.44 -17.86
C LEU A 293 18.11 31.68 -18.13
N ASN A 294 16.88 31.74 -17.58
CA ASN A 294 16.02 32.92 -17.70
C ASN A 294 16.58 34.11 -16.93
N VAL A 295 17.08 33.92 -15.71
CA VAL A 295 17.76 34.97 -14.93
C VAL A 295 19.01 35.47 -15.66
N PHE A 296 19.79 34.57 -16.27
CA PHE A 296 20.95 34.94 -17.07
C PHE A 296 20.56 35.71 -18.34
N TYR A 297 19.53 35.28 -19.09
CA TYR A 297 19.05 36.00 -20.27
C TYR A 297 18.42 37.36 -19.91
N PHE A 298 17.70 37.45 -18.79
CA PHE A 298 17.19 38.71 -18.26
C PHE A 298 18.34 39.66 -17.90
N ALA A 299 19.38 39.17 -17.24
CA ALA A 299 20.59 39.93 -16.94
C ALA A 299 21.33 40.36 -18.22
N GLN A 300 21.46 39.47 -19.22
CA GLN A 300 22.04 39.81 -20.53
C GLN A 300 21.21 40.87 -21.27
N GLY A 301 19.87 40.81 -21.22
CA GLY A 301 19.00 41.85 -21.77
C GLY A 301 19.17 43.21 -21.07
N MET A 302 19.32 43.20 -19.74
CA MET A 302 19.63 44.38 -18.94
C MET A 302 21.02 44.95 -19.25
N MET A 303 22.04 44.11 -19.49
CA MET A 303 23.41 44.54 -19.80
C MET A 303 23.59 44.96 -21.28
N GLY A 304 22.87 44.30 -22.20
CA GLY A 304 22.85 44.63 -23.63
C GLY A 304 22.10 45.93 -23.95
N ALA A 305 21.23 46.38 -23.05
CA ALA A 305 20.67 47.72 -23.04
C ALA A 305 21.72 48.76 -22.56
N THR A 306 22.81 48.91 -23.32
CA THR A 306 23.98 49.74 -22.96
C THR A 306 23.72 51.25 -22.82
N ASN A 307 22.49 51.71 -23.05
CA ASN A 307 22.02 53.06 -22.76
C ASN A 307 21.11 53.18 -21.51
N PHE A 308 20.77 52.08 -20.82
CA PHE A 308 19.90 52.14 -19.64
C PHE A 308 20.61 52.75 -18.41
N GLN A 309 21.93 52.66 -18.38
CA GLN A 309 22.77 53.10 -17.25
C GLN A 309 23.14 54.60 -17.32
N SER A 310 22.97 55.24 -18.50
CA SER A 310 23.29 56.65 -18.75
C SER A 310 22.08 57.59 -18.75
N VAL A 311 20.85 57.06 -18.77
CA VAL A 311 19.61 57.86 -18.93
C VAL A 311 18.80 58.01 -17.64
N ILE A 312 19.09 57.24 -16.58
CA ILE A 312 18.21 57.11 -15.40
C ILE A 312 18.95 57.48 -14.10
N SER A 313 18.44 58.51 -13.40
CA SER A 313 19.00 58.97 -12.11
C SER A 313 18.91 57.90 -11.02
N GLN A 314 19.65 58.01 -9.91
CA GLN A 314 19.51 57.04 -8.79
C GLN A 314 18.09 57.01 -8.23
N GLU A 315 17.44 58.17 -8.16
CA GLU A 315 16.07 58.34 -7.66
C GLU A 315 15.04 57.69 -8.58
N GLN A 316 15.18 57.86 -9.90
CA GLN A 316 14.38 57.12 -10.89
C GLN A 316 14.68 55.62 -10.88
N ARG A 317 15.90 55.20 -10.51
CA ARG A 317 16.24 53.78 -10.33
C ARG A 317 15.48 53.16 -9.16
N GLN A 318 15.43 53.85 -8.01
CA GLN A 318 14.57 53.42 -6.90
C GLN A 318 13.09 53.47 -7.30
N GLY A 319 12.62 54.53 -7.94
CA GLY A 319 11.24 54.60 -8.45
C GLY A 319 10.89 53.51 -9.46
N LEU A 320 11.84 53.04 -10.26
CA LEU A 320 11.66 51.91 -11.19
C LEU A 320 11.68 50.57 -10.45
N PHE A 321 12.58 50.37 -9.47
CA PHE A 321 12.61 49.15 -8.67
C PHE A 321 11.40 49.03 -7.73
N ASP A 322 10.98 50.12 -7.09
CA ASP A 322 9.77 50.16 -6.28
C ASP A 322 8.51 50.16 -7.14
N GLY A 323 8.54 50.75 -8.35
CA GLY A 323 7.49 50.63 -9.35
C GLY A 323 7.34 49.21 -9.90
N LEU A 324 8.46 48.50 -10.12
CA LEU A 324 8.48 47.09 -10.51
C LEU A 324 8.08 46.18 -9.35
N LYS A 325 8.57 46.44 -8.13
CA LYS A 325 8.20 45.70 -6.91
C LYS A 325 6.75 45.94 -6.52
N THR A 326 6.23 47.14 -6.75
CA THR A 326 4.81 47.48 -6.57
C THR A 326 3.97 46.94 -7.71
N SER A 327 4.44 46.92 -8.97
CA SER A 327 3.72 46.30 -10.08
C SER A 327 3.73 44.78 -10.00
N VAL A 328 4.82 44.15 -9.55
CA VAL A 328 4.88 42.71 -9.26
C VAL A 328 4.12 42.39 -7.98
N SER A 329 4.14 43.25 -6.95
CA SER A 329 3.26 43.08 -5.78
C SER A 329 1.80 43.25 -6.16
N ASN A 330 1.45 44.21 -7.03
CA ASN A 330 0.09 44.45 -7.49
C ASN A 330 -0.34 43.47 -8.58
N MET A 331 0.57 42.86 -9.32
CA MET A 331 0.31 41.78 -10.28
C MET A 331 0.27 40.43 -9.55
N LEU A 332 1.01 40.23 -8.46
CA LEU A 332 0.85 39.08 -7.56
C LEU A 332 -0.37 39.24 -6.66
N LYS A 333 -0.76 40.46 -6.28
CA LYS A 333 -2.06 40.75 -5.63
C LYS A 333 -3.20 40.72 -6.63
N ALA A 334 -3.02 41.14 -7.87
CA ALA A 334 -4.05 41.01 -8.92
C ALA A 334 -4.11 39.57 -9.42
N ALA A 335 -3.02 38.81 -9.47
CA ALA A 335 -3.03 37.38 -9.78
C ALA A 335 -3.44 36.54 -8.57
N SER A 336 -3.22 36.98 -7.32
CA SER A 336 -3.81 36.33 -6.14
C SER A 336 -5.23 36.81 -5.87
N GLN A 337 -5.66 37.99 -6.32
CA GLN A 337 -7.06 38.42 -6.34
C GLN A 337 -7.79 37.84 -7.55
N ILE A 338 -7.13 37.61 -8.70
CA ILE A 338 -7.72 36.87 -9.82
C ILE A 338 -7.67 35.38 -9.51
N SER A 339 -6.65 34.84 -8.85
CA SER A 339 -6.68 33.47 -8.33
C SER A 339 -7.73 33.34 -7.24
N THR A 340 -7.80 34.21 -6.23
CA THR A 340 -8.81 34.11 -5.17
C THR A 340 -10.19 34.61 -5.58
N ASN A 341 -10.37 35.41 -6.65
CA ASN A 341 -11.69 35.73 -7.21
C ASN A 341 -12.09 34.77 -8.34
N ILE A 342 -11.17 34.09 -9.03
CA ILE A 342 -11.52 32.93 -9.86
C ILE A 342 -11.83 31.76 -8.93
N GLN A 343 -11.06 31.53 -7.87
CA GLN A 343 -11.35 30.52 -6.86
C GLN A 343 -12.66 30.88 -6.12
N LYS A 344 -12.89 32.14 -5.69
CA LYS A 344 -14.19 32.57 -5.13
C LYS A 344 -15.35 32.64 -6.11
N ASN A 345 -15.13 32.86 -7.42
CA ASN A 345 -16.18 32.80 -8.45
C ASN A 345 -16.33 31.42 -9.10
N LEU A 346 -15.43 30.48 -8.79
CA LEU A 346 -15.58 29.04 -9.01
C LEU A 346 -16.24 28.39 -7.78
N GLU A 347 -16.03 28.98 -6.59
CA GLU A 347 -16.82 28.80 -5.35
C GLU A 347 -18.19 29.51 -5.42
N GLN A 348 -18.50 30.30 -6.46
CA GLN A 348 -19.85 30.85 -6.70
C GLN A 348 -20.87 29.79 -7.14
N ARG A 349 -20.72 28.54 -6.67
CA ARG A 349 -21.86 27.66 -6.37
C ARG A 349 -21.67 27.01 -4.99
N VAL A 350 -21.80 27.83 -3.95
CA VAL A 350 -21.96 27.46 -2.52
C VAL A 350 -23.02 26.36 -2.30
N MET A 351 -23.96 26.21 -3.23
CA MET A 351 -24.76 25.00 -3.51
C MET A 351 -24.06 23.64 -3.28
N TYR A 352 -22.74 23.53 -3.51
CA TYR A 352 -22.02 22.25 -3.61
C TYR A 352 -21.07 21.92 -2.45
N ALA A 353 -20.90 22.77 -1.44
CA ALA A 353 -19.86 22.53 -0.42
C ALA A 353 -20.07 21.22 0.38
N VAL A 354 -21.32 20.90 0.76
CA VAL A 354 -21.68 19.61 1.36
C VAL A 354 -22.19 18.62 0.31
N THR A 355 -23.07 19.03 -0.60
CA THR A 355 -23.70 18.13 -1.58
C THR A 355 -22.72 17.62 -2.63
N GLY A 356 -21.79 18.46 -3.09
CA GLY A 356 -20.70 18.11 -4.00
C GLY A 356 -19.68 17.20 -3.34
N LYS A 357 -19.20 17.53 -2.13
CA LYS A 357 -18.34 16.62 -1.33
C LYS A 357 -18.98 15.23 -1.17
N VAL A 358 -20.30 15.16 -0.91
CA VAL A 358 -21.04 13.90 -0.82
C VAL A 358 -21.04 13.15 -2.16
N GLU A 359 -21.38 13.79 -3.28
CA GLU A 359 -21.42 13.11 -4.59
C GLU A 359 -20.03 12.66 -5.09
N GLU A 360 -19.00 13.48 -4.91
CA GLU A 360 -17.61 13.14 -5.25
C GLU A 360 -17.11 11.92 -4.45
N ASN A 361 -17.44 11.85 -3.16
CA ASN A 361 -16.95 10.82 -2.24
C ASN A 361 -17.98 9.71 -1.94
N LYS A 362 -19.00 9.57 -2.81
CA LYS A 362 -20.06 8.55 -2.69
C LYS A 362 -19.60 7.14 -3.07
N TYR A 363 -18.55 7.04 -3.88
CA TYR A 363 -18.01 5.76 -4.40
C TYR A 363 -16.54 5.52 -4.01
N GLU A 364 -15.84 6.54 -3.52
CA GLU A 364 -14.46 6.42 -3.03
C GLU A 364 -14.42 5.64 -1.71
N PRO A 365 -13.53 4.65 -1.50
CA PRO A 365 -13.46 3.92 -0.23
C PRO A 365 -12.88 4.83 0.87
N LEU A 366 -13.73 5.28 1.79
CA LEU A 366 -13.32 6.07 2.97
C LEU A 366 -13.45 5.24 4.26
N GLY A 367 -12.76 5.64 5.31
CA GLY A 367 -12.68 4.91 6.59
C GLY A 367 -11.43 4.01 6.67
N VAL A 368 -11.47 3.04 7.58
CA VAL A 368 -10.33 2.15 7.90
C VAL A 368 -10.65 0.70 7.53
N TYR A 369 -9.79 0.09 6.73
CA TYR A 369 -9.94 -1.27 6.23
C TYR A 369 -8.81 -2.15 6.79
N LEU A 370 -9.17 -3.37 7.21
CA LEU A 370 -8.23 -4.40 7.63
C LEU A 370 -8.03 -5.40 6.48
N GLU A 371 -6.88 -5.28 5.80
CA GLU A 371 -6.49 -6.10 4.67
C GLU A 371 -5.43 -7.14 5.09
N ASN A 372 -5.28 -8.20 4.30
CA ASN A 372 -4.23 -9.23 4.46
C ASN A 372 -4.13 -9.91 5.85
N VAL A 373 -5.16 -9.83 6.70
CA VAL A 373 -5.17 -10.39 8.06
C VAL A 373 -5.09 -11.93 8.02
N LYS A 374 -3.91 -12.48 8.34
CA LYS A 374 -3.62 -13.91 8.30
C LYS A 374 -2.62 -14.31 9.38
N SER A 375 -2.54 -15.59 9.69
CA SER A 375 -1.40 -16.11 10.44
C SER A 375 -0.12 -16.02 9.62
N LEU A 376 0.99 -15.78 10.30
CA LEU A 376 2.32 -15.80 9.68
C LEU A 376 2.67 -17.23 9.23
N ASP A 377 2.30 -18.22 10.04
CA ASP A 377 2.58 -19.64 9.84
C ASP A 377 1.27 -20.42 9.56
N PRO A 378 1.33 -21.51 8.76
CA PRO A 378 0.17 -22.33 8.45
C PRO A 378 -0.28 -23.26 9.60
N LYS A 379 0.58 -23.45 10.61
CA LYS A 379 0.35 -24.28 11.79
C LYS A 379 1.06 -23.68 13.00
N TYR A 380 0.47 -23.86 14.17
CA TYR A 380 1.11 -23.61 15.46
C TYR A 380 0.88 -24.82 16.37
N TYR A 381 1.80 -25.03 17.29
CA TYR A 381 1.70 -26.01 18.35
C TYR A 381 1.44 -25.33 19.69
N ALA A 382 0.95 -26.08 20.68
CA ALA A 382 0.92 -25.57 22.05
C ALA A 382 2.32 -25.10 22.49
N ARG A 383 2.37 -24.05 23.33
CA ARG A 383 3.60 -23.33 23.71
C ARG A 383 4.23 -22.43 22.63
N ASP A 384 3.78 -22.48 21.37
CA ASP A 384 4.18 -21.50 20.35
C ASP A 384 3.57 -20.11 20.61
N THR A 385 4.21 -19.09 20.03
CA THR A 385 3.66 -17.74 19.93
C THR A 385 2.94 -17.57 18.59
N VAL A 386 1.62 -17.74 18.60
CA VAL A 386 0.75 -17.50 17.44
C VAL A 386 0.89 -16.04 17.02
N THR A 387 1.37 -15.82 15.79
CA THR A 387 1.61 -14.48 15.24
C THR A 387 0.64 -14.21 14.09
N ILE A 388 -0.22 -13.21 14.25
CA ILE A 388 -1.08 -12.67 13.20
C ILE A 388 -0.44 -11.41 12.64
N VAL A 389 -0.45 -11.30 11.31
CA VAL A 389 -0.02 -10.10 10.57
C VAL A 389 -1.18 -9.60 9.71
N GLY A 390 -1.22 -8.29 9.46
CA GLY A 390 -2.18 -7.67 8.55
C GLY A 390 -1.80 -6.23 8.24
N THR A 391 -2.52 -5.62 7.30
CA THR A 391 -2.30 -4.24 6.87
C THR A 391 -3.55 -3.42 7.17
N VAL A 392 -3.36 -2.25 7.77
CA VAL A 392 -4.40 -1.25 7.99
C VAL A 392 -4.29 -0.22 6.89
N LYS A 393 -5.34 -0.09 6.09
CA LYS A 393 -5.46 0.90 5.03
C LYS A 393 -6.52 1.90 5.42
N ALA A 394 -6.17 3.18 5.51
CA ALA A 394 -7.13 4.20 5.92
C ALA A 394 -7.14 5.40 5.00
N ARG A 395 -8.34 5.94 4.76
CA ARG A 395 -8.55 7.17 4.00
C ARG A 395 -9.59 8.04 4.68
N THR A 396 -9.26 9.30 4.90
CA THR A 396 -10.19 10.29 5.46
C THR A 396 -10.79 11.24 4.42
N LEU A 397 -11.85 11.93 4.81
CA LEU A 397 -12.45 13.04 4.10
C LEU A 397 -11.87 14.37 4.63
N ASP A 398 -12.41 14.89 5.73
CA ASP A 398 -12.00 16.17 6.33
C ASP A 398 -11.17 15.95 7.62
N ASP A 399 -11.74 15.27 8.63
CA ASP A 399 -11.14 15.13 9.97
C ASP A 399 -10.03 14.05 10.00
N PRO A 400 -8.90 14.23 10.72
CA PRO A 400 -7.90 13.18 10.93
C PRO A 400 -8.49 11.95 11.63
N ILE A 401 -8.15 10.76 11.14
CA ILE A 401 -8.59 9.47 11.71
C ILE A 401 -7.54 9.00 12.71
N ASN A 402 -7.91 8.88 13.98
CA ASN A 402 -7.06 8.30 15.02
C ASN A 402 -7.39 6.82 15.14
N ILE A 403 -6.44 5.95 14.84
CA ILE A 403 -6.62 4.50 14.81
C ILE A 403 -5.93 3.88 16.02
N LYS A 404 -6.70 3.10 16.79
CA LYS A 404 -6.20 2.21 17.82
C LYS A 404 -6.43 0.77 17.39
N LEU A 405 -5.33 0.03 17.25
CA LEU A 405 -5.37 -1.39 16.92
C LEU A 405 -5.54 -2.25 18.17
N GLY A 406 -6.12 -3.42 17.94
CA GLY A 406 -6.33 -4.46 18.94
C GLY A 406 -6.45 -5.81 18.25
N CYS A 407 -6.23 -6.88 19.00
CA CYS A 407 -6.55 -8.23 18.58
C CYS A 407 -7.07 -9.00 19.80
N PHE A 408 -7.96 -9.97 19.61
CA PHE A 408 -8.32 -10.91 20.67
C PHE A 408 -8.50 -12.32 20.14
N ARG A 409 -8.12 -13.31 20.95
CA ARG A 409 -8.31 -14.74 20.72
C ARG A 409 -9.62 -15.17 21.38
N GLU A 410 -10.51 -15.83 20.65
CA GLU A 410 -11.85 -16.23 21.10
C GLU A 410 -11.98 -17.77 21.08
N LYS A 411 -12.35 -18.35 22.23
CA LYS A 411 -12.68 -19.79 22.41
C LYS A 411 -13.91 -19.88 23.31
N ASN A 412 -14.96 -20.59 22.89
CA ASN A 412 -16.21 -20.76 23.66
C ASN A 412 -16.78 -19.43 24.23
N SER A 413 -16.78 -18.37 23.41
CA SER A 413 -17.21 -17.01 23.77
C SER A 413 -16.41 -16.30 24.87
N GLN A 414 -15.28 -16.88 25.32
CA GLN A 414 -14.30 -16.18 26.15
C GLN A 414 -13.24 -15.50 25.26
N LYS A 415 -12.95 -14.23 25.54
CA LYS A 415 -11.98 -13.41 24.81
C LYS A 415 -10.70 -13.21 25.63
N ALA A 416 -9.56 -13.55 25.05
CA ALA A 416 -8.23 -13.29 25.60
C ALA A 416 -7.52 -12.18 24.81
N ALA A 417 -6.85 -11.27 25.53
CA ALA A 417 -6.02 -10.21 24.97
C ALA A 417 -4.71 -10.77 24.38
N PRO A 418 -3.97 -10.03 23.53
CA PRO A 418 -2.69 -10.45 23.00
C PRO A 418 -1.56 -10.14 24.00
N ASP A 419 -0.53 -10.99 24.05
CA ASP A 419 0.68 -10.75 24.83
C ASP A 419 1.47 -9.54 24.31
N LYS A 420 1.42 -9.32 22.99
CA LYS A 420 2.08 -8.19 22.33
C LYS A 420 1.31 -7.79 21.08
N ILE A 421 1.21 -6.48 20.86
CA ILE A 421 0.66 -5.87 19.65
C ILE A 421 1.61 -4.76 19.19
N GLN A 422 1.77 -4.58 17.88
CA GLN A 422 2.54 -3.49 17.29
C GLN A 422 1.79 -2.94 16.06
N PRO A 423 1.58 -1.62 15.95
CA PRO A 423 1.76 -0.60 17.00
C PRO A 423 0.80 -0.83 18.19
N ASP A 424 1.28 -0.57 19.40
CA ASP A 424 0.53 -0.67 20.66
C ASP A 424 -0.22 0.63 21.04
N LYS A 425 0.18 1.74 20.42
CA LYS A 425 -0.37 3.08 20.67
C LYS A 425 -1.24 3.55 19.50
N THR A 426 -2.17 4.45 19.81
CA THR A 426 -2.97 5.16 18.80
C THR A 426 -2.08 6.01 17.89
N PHE A 427 -2.40 6.03 16.59
CA PHE A 427 -1.74 6.88 15.58
C PHE A 427 -2.79 7.59 14.71
N SER A 428 -2.40 8.69 14.04
CA SER A 428 -3.33 9.56 13.30
C SER A 428 -2.98 9.59 11.81
N ILE A 429 -3.98 9.40 10.94
CA ILE A 429 -3.86 9.44 9.48
C ILE A 429 -4.59 10.67 8.93
N TYR A 430 -3.93 11.38 8.01
CA TYR A 430 -4.39 12.69 7.52
C TYR A 430 -4.85 12.69 6.06
N THR A 431 -4.53 11.66 5.28
CA THR A 431 -4.94 11.56 3.85
C THR A 431 -5.28 10.13 3.46
N LEU A 432 -4.34 9.41 2.86
CA LEU A 432 -4.39 8.00 2.49
C LEU A 432 -3.06 7.37 2.91
N GLU A 433 -3.11 6.46 3.88
CA GLU A 433 -1.92 5.83 4.45
C GLU A 433 -2.18 4.34 4.67
N GLU A 434 -1.13 3.54 4.54
CA GLU A 434 -1.12 2.09 4.75
C GLU A 434 -0.06 1.75 5.82
N GLN A 435 -0.44 0.96 6.82
CA GLN A 435 0.44 0.59 7.93
C GLN A 435 0.22 -0.87 8.34
N ASP A 436 1.30 -1.64 8.37
CA ASP A 436 1.26 -3.03 8.85
C ASP A 436 1.16 -3.11 10.37
N PHE A 437 0.51 -4.18 10.84
CA PHE A 437 0.39 -4.50 12.25
C PHE A 437 0.64 -5.98 12.53
N VAL A 438 1.07 -6.26 13.77
CA VAL A 438 1.40 -7.60 14.25
C VAL A 438 0.76 -7.81 15.62
N CYS A 439 0.11 -8.95 15.80
CA CYS A 439 -0.47 -9.39 17.07
C CYS A 439 0.08 -10.77 17.44
N GLN A 440 0.56 -10.91 18.68
CA GLN A 440 1.18 -12.14 19.18
C GLN A 440 0.44 -12.66 20.40
N PHE A 441 0.14 -13.95 20.41
CA PHE A 441 -0.49 -14.67 21.50
C PHE A 441 0.36 -15.88 21.89
N LYS A 442 0.81 -15.94 23.14
CA LYS A 442 1.40 -17.15 23.69
C LYS A 442 0.31 -18.20 23.88
N THR A 443 0.64 -19.45 23.60
CA THR A 443 -0.23 -20.59 23.84
C THR A 443 0.33 -21.43 24.98
N SER A 444 -0.55 -22.21 25.62
CA SER A 444 -0.22 -23.20 26.64
C SER A 444 -0.66 -24.60 26.19
N ASP A 445 -0.34 -25.65 26.96
CA ASP A 445 -0.82 -27.01 26.67
C ASP A 445 -2.35 -27.14 26.76
N THR A 446 -3.01 -26.23 27.47
CA THR A 446 -4.48 -26.12 27.50
C THR A 446 -5.05 -25.39 26.28
N ASP A 447 -4.19 -24.73 25.50
CA ASP A 447 -4.58 -23.94 24.33
C ASP A 447 -4.63 -24.73 23.03
N VAL A 448 -4.96 -26.01 23.09
CA VAL A 448 -5.11 -26.87 21.91
C VAL A 448 -6.50 -26.71 21.28
N GLY A 449 -6.53 -26.71 19.95
CA GLY A 449 -7.73 -26.66 19.12
C GLY A 449 -7.78 -25.47 18.17
N ALA A 450 -8.90 -25.33 17.46
CA ALA A 450 -9.16 -24.19 16.59
C ALA A 450 -9.58 -22.94 17.40
N TYR A 451 -8.99 -21.80 17.04
CA TYR A 451 -9.27 -20.49 17.61
C TYR A 451 -9.75 -19.54 16.51
N SER A 452 -10.74 -18.71 16.84
CA SER A 452 -11.00 -17.49 16.08
C SER A 452 -10.15 -16.37 16.66
N ILE A 453 -9.21 -15.83 15.89
CA ILE A 453 -8.53 -14.59 16.24
C ILE A 453 -9.20 -13.45 15.48
N THR A 454 -9.61 -12.43 16.21
CA THR A 454 -10.24 -11.23 15.64
C THR A 454 -9.26 -10.08 15.76
N ALA A 455 -8.79 -9.57 14.63
CA ALA A 455 -8.10 -8.29 14.56
C ALA A 455 -9.15 -7.16 14.57
N THR A 456 -8.85 -6.06 15.24
CA THR A 456 -9.77 -4.92 15.40
C THR A 456 -9.05 -3.60 15.19
N ALA A 457 -9.67 -2.67 14.47
CA ALA A 457 -9.26 -1.27 14.46
C ALA A 457 -10.43 -0.42 14.96
N ASN A 458 -10.22 0.26 16.09
CA ASN A 458 -11.13 1.27 16.61
C ASN A 458 -10.66 2.65 16.13
N PHE A 459 -11.58 3.46 15.61
CA PHE A 459 -11.25 4.77 15.03
C PHE A 459 -12.41 5.76 15.06
N ASN A 460 -12.09 7.06 15.13
CA ASN A 460 -13.06 8.12 14.90
C ASN A 460 -13.28 8.34 13.39
N PHE A 461 -14.52 8.63 12.99
CA PHE A 461 -14.85 8.96 11.61
C PHE A 461 -16.05 9.91 11.53
N ASP A 462 -16.13 10.69 10.45
CA ASP A 462 -17.25 11.60 10.17
C ASP A 462 -18.00 11.19 8.89
N THR A 463 -19.32 11.35 8.88
CA THR A 463 -20.13 11.09 7.68
C THR A 463 -21.04 12.28 7.42
N LEU A 464 -20.95 12.80 6.19
CA LEU A 464 -21.79 13.86 5.67
C LEU A 464 -22.90 13.24 4.83
N ALA A 465 -24.10 13.80 4.95
CA ALA A 465 -25.28 13.37 4.24
C ALA A 465 -26.15 14.53 3.79
N TYR A 466 -26.90 14.33 2.70
CA TYR A 466 -27.96 15.23 2.30
C TYR A 466 -29.20 14.46 1.81
N LEU A 467 -30.38 15.04 1.99
CA LEU A 467 -31.64 14.60 1.41
C LEU A 467 -32.24 15.75 0.62
N LYS A 468 -32.60 15.49 -0.63
CA LYS A 468 -33.35 16.43 -1.48
C LYS A 468 -34.84 16.29 -1.19
N ALA A 469 -35.55 17.41 -1.07
CA ALA A 469 -37.00 17.43 -0.91
C ALA A 469 -37.63 18.54 -1.75
N TYR A 470 -38.88 18.31 -2.17
CA TYR A 470 -39.64 19.23 -3.01
C TYR A 470 -40.78 19.86 -2.21
N PHE A 471 -41.00 21.15 -2.42
CA PHE A 471 -42.06 21.92 -1.77
C PHE A 471 -42.87 22.68 -2.82
N MET A 472 -44.19 22.65 -2.69
CA MET A 472 -45.13 23.32 -3.59
C MET A 472 -46.26 23.92 -2.76
N ASP A 473 -46.90 24.97 -3.26
CA ASP A 473 -48.14 25.47 -2.65
C ASP A 473 -49.20 24.35 -2.55
N ARG A 474 -49.84 24.25 -1.39
CA ARG A 474 -50.76 23.15 -1.07
C ARG A 474 -52.05 23.18 -1.89
N GLU A 475 -52.55 24.35 -2.26
CA GLU A 475 -53.76 24.47 -3.08
C GLU A 475 -53.47 24.07 -4.52
N ARG A 476 -52.33 24.54 -5.06
CA ARG A 476 -51.81 24.14 -6.38
C ARG A 476 -51.56 22.63 -6.44
N TYR A 477 -50.88 22.07 -5.44
CA TYR A 477 -50.64 20.62 -5.34
C TYR A 477 -51.95 19.82 -5.36
N ARG A 478 -52.96 20.27 -4.61
CA ARG A 478 -54.32 19.68 -4.59
C ARG A 478 -55.10 19.89 -5.89
N ALA A 479 -54.86 20.97 -6.64
CA ALA A 479 -55.50 21.19 -7.94
C ALA A 479 -54.96 20.18 -8.97
N MET A 480 -53.64 20.13 -9.15
CA MET A 480 -52.99 19.21 -10.11
C MET A 480 -53.31 17.74 -9.79
N THR A 481 -53.29 17.35 -8.50
CA THR A 481 -53.65 15.99 -8.08
C THR A 481 -55.12 15.64 -8.41
N ARG A 482 -56.05 16.60 -8.35
CA ARG A 482 -57.47 16.39 -8.72
C ARG A 482 -57.67 16.26 -10.23
N GLU A 483 -56.81 16.88 -11.02
CA GLU A 483 -56.79 16.76 -12.49
C GLU A 483 -56.07 15.49 -12.98
N GLY A 484 -55.51 14.68 -12.05
CA GLY A 484 -54.77 13.46 -12.38
C GLY A 484 -53.34 13.70 -12.86
N LEU A 485 -52.83 14.93 -12.72
CA LEU A 485 -51.48 15.33 -13.11
C LEU A 485 -50.49 15.08 -11.95
N ASP A 486 -49.38 14.40 -12.22
CA ASP A 486 -48.24 14.32 -11.28
C ASP A 486 -47.42 15.61 -11.39
N PRO A 487 -47.38 16.46 -10.35
CA PRO A 487 -46.66 17.72 -10.42
C PRO A 487 -45.16 17.53 -10.67
N LEU A 488 -44.57 16.40 -10.28
CA LEU A 488 -43.15 16.15 -10.56
C LEU A 488 -42.90 15.87 -12.05
N ASP A 489 -43.84 15.24 -12.77
CA ASP A 489 -43.74 15.09 -14.23
C ASP A 489 -43.93 16.42 -14.95
N GLU A 490 -44.95 17.20 -14.58
CA GLU A 490 -45.27 18.49 -15.21
C GLU A 490 -44.12 19.51 -15.08
N PHE A 491 -43.38 19.48 -13.97
CA PHE A 491 -42.17 20.30 -13.78
C PHE A 491 -40.87 19.62 -14.29
N GLY A 492 -40.96 18.47 -14.97
CA GLY A 492 -39.83 17.77 -15.58
C GLY A 492 -38.84 17.13 -14.60
N ILE A 493 -39.27 16.90 -13.35
CA ILE A 493 -38.45 16.39 -12.25
C ILE A 493 -38.35 14.86 -12.34
N LYS A 494 -37.21 14.39 -12.85
CA LYS A 494 -36.93 12.95 -13.02
C LYS A 494 -36.77 12.18 -11.70
N ASP A 495 -36.33 12.86 -10.64
CA ASP A 495 -36.05 12.27 -9.34
C ASP A 495 -37.29 12.33 -8.44
N LYS A 496 -38.23 11.40 -8.68
CA LYS A 496 -39.55 11.41 -8.01
C LYS A 496 -39.53 10.92 -6.55
N LYS A 497 -38.49 10.18 -6.18
CA LYS A 497 -38.32 9.56 -4.85
C LYS A 497 -36.87 9.75 -4.40
N PRO A 498 -36.48 11.00 -4.09
CA PRO A 498 -35.13 11.28 -3.62
C PRO A 498 -34.85 10.47 -2.35
N VAL A 499 -33.75 9.74 -2.39
CA VAL A 499 -33.16 9.07 -1.22
C VAL A 499 -32.03 9.93 -0.67
N ALA A 500 -31.70 9.77 0.60
CA ALA A 500 -30.52 10.40 1.16
C ALA A 500 -29.25 9.89 0.46
N ALA A 501 -28.32 10.79 0.16
CA ALA A 501 -26.98 10.47 -0.30
C ALA A 501 -25.99 10.85 0.81
N TYR A 502 -24.94 10.04 0.99
CA TYR A 502 -23.96 10.23 2.05
C TYR A 502 -22.58 9.71 1.65
N THR A 503 -21.53 10.28 2.25
CA THR A 503 -20.13 9.92 1.98
C THR A 503 -19.86 8.46 2.31
N ASN A 504 -18.88 7.84 1.64
CA ASN A 504 -18.70 6.38 1.67
C ASN A 504 -17.87 5.85 2.85
N GLY A 505 -18.30 6.20 4.09
CA GLY A 505 -17.77 5.67 5.35
C GLY A 505 -18.59 4.53 5.97
N PRO A 506 -18.18 3.99 7.13
CA PRO A 506 -18.81 2.80 7.74
C PRO A 506 -20.28 2.97 8.17
N VAL A 507 -20.69 4.18 8.57
CA VAL A 507 -22.08 4.47 8.95
C VAL A 507 -22.80 5.13 7.77
N GLY A 508 -24.03 4.72 7.52
CA GLY A 508 -24.97 5.39 6.62
C GLY A 508 -25.91 6.30 7.40
N ILE A 509 -26.34 7.40 6.78
CA ILE A 509 -27.34 8.33 7.34
C ILE A 509 -28.51 8.37 6.37
N ASP A 510 -29.45 7.44 6.54
CA ASP A 510 -30.69 7.47 5.76
C ASP A 510 -31.60 8.57 6.30
N MET A 511 -32.16 9.38 5.41
CA MET A 511 -33.14 10.41 5.77
C MET A 511 -34.33 10.33 4.82
N SER A 512 -35.52 10.62 5.34
CA SER A 512 -36.76 10.74 4.55
C SER A 512 -37.74 11.71 5.19
N THR A 513 -38.48 12.46 4.36
CA THR A 513 -39.65 13.23 4.78
C THR A 513 -40.92 12.38 4.70
N THR A 514 -42.01 12.80 5.35
CA THR A 514 -43.34 12.13 5.23
C THR A 514 -43.79 11.94 3.77
N SER A 515 -43.42 12.87 2.88
CA SER A 515 -43.64 12.79 1.43
C SER A 515 -42.50 13.46 0.67
N ALA A 516 -42.14 12.92 -0.50
CA ALA A 516 -41.07 13.44 -1.36
C ALA A 516 -41.37 14.86 -1.89
N LEU A 517 -42.63 15.11 -2.22
CA LEU A 517 -43.21 16.44 -2.47
C LEU A 517 -44.14 16.79 -1.31
N THR A 518 -43.94 17.95 -0.70
CA THR A 518 -44.74 18.44 0.44
C THR A 518 -45.53 19.68 0.02
N GLY A 519 -46.85 19.61 0.12
CA GLY A 519 -47.75 20.75 -0.10
C GLY A 519 -47.79 21.67 1.13
N VAL A 520 -47.22 22.87 1.03
CA VAL A 520 -47.10 23.84 2.13
C VAL A 520 -48.15 24.96 2.03
N GLY A 521 -48.59 25.51 3.17
CA GLY A 521 -49.56 26.60 3.24
C GLY A 521 -49.94 26.90 4.70
N GLU A 522 -50.63 28.03 4.94
CA GLU A 522 -50.79 28.62 6.29
C GLU A 522 -51.56 27.75 7.30
N GLN A 523 -52.27 26.70 6.87
CA GLN A 523 -52.97 25.77 7.76
C GLN A 523 -52.75 24.30 7.36
N ALA A 524 -51.69 23.68 7.88
CA ALA A 524 -51.45 22.24 7.78
C ALA A 524 -52.03 21.51 9.03
N PRO A 525 -52.93 20.51 8.87
CA PRO A 525 -53.52 19.79 10.00
C PRO A 525 -52.56 18.78 10.63
N THR A 526 -51.42 18.50 9.99
CA THR A 526 -50.36 17.61 10.44
C THR A 526 -49.03 18.18 9.97
N LEU A 527 -48.08 18.38 10.89
CA LEU A 527 -46.73 18.79 10.52
C LEU A 527 -46.01 17.64 9.80
N PRO A 528 -45.26 17.91 8.72
CA PRO A 528 -44.40 16.91 8.11
C PRO A 528 -43.28 16.52 9.09
N ARG A 529 -42.80 15.28 8.98
CA ARG A 529 -41.74 14.74 9.83
C ARG A 529 -40.49 14.47 9.00
N LEU A 530 -39.33 14.75 9.58
CA LEU A 530 -38.04 14.26 9.12
C LEU A 530 -37.70 13.00 9.91
N ASN A 531 -37.64 11.87 9.21
CA ASN A 531 -37.19 10.59 9.74
C ASN A 531 -35.74 10.36 9.35
N ILE A 532 -34.92 9.92 10.30
CA ILE A 532 -33.47 9.77 10.17
C ILE A 532 -33.10 8.41 10.76
N ASN A 533 -32.36 7.58 10.02
CA ASN A 533 -31.80 6.34 10.54
C ASN A 533 -30.28 6.39 10.42
N LEU A 534 -29.58 6.19 11.55
CA LEU A 534 -28.17 5.85 11.56
C LEU A 534 -28.04 4.33 11.44
N VAL A 535 -27.44 3.87 10.35
CA VAL A 535 -27.34 2.45 9.97
C VAL A 535 -25.88 2.05 9.80
N ASN A 536 -25.54 0.80 10.12
CA ASN A 536 -24.24 0.25 9.72
C ASN A 536 -24.29 -0.12 8.22
N ARG A 537 -23.33 0.34 7.42
CA ARG A 537 -23.39 0.15 5.96
C ARG A 537 -23.12 -1.32 5.57
N PRO A 538 -23.94 -1.91 4.68
CA PRO A 538 -23.64 -3.22 4.10
C PRO A 538 -22.21 -3.28 3.51
N GLY A 539 -21.51 -4.38 3.77
CA GLY A 539 -20.10 -4.57 3.39
C GLY A 539 -19.11 -4.31 4.53
N TRP A 540 -19.49 -3.56 5.57
CA TRP A 540 -18.66 -3.39 6.76
C TRP A 540 -18.82 -4.55 7.76
N GLU A 541 -17.71 -5.02 8.29
CA GLU A 541 -17.63 -6.04 9.35
C GLU A 541 -17.24 -5.34 10.65
N GLY A 542 -18.20 -4.69 11.33
CA GLY A 542 -17.90 -3.90 12.52
C GLY A 542 -19.13 -3.39 13.25
N LYS A 543 -18.93 -2.43 14.16
CA LYS A 543 -19.99 -1.83 14.99
C LYS A 543 -19.69 -0.36 15.32
N ILE A 544 -20.74 0.41 15.61
CA ILE A 544 -20.63 1.80 16.09
C ILE A 544 -20.44 1.75 17.61
N ASP A 545 -19.26 2.14 18.09
CA ASP A 545 -18.96 2.09 19.53
C ASP A 545 -19.65 3.22 20.30
N SER A 546 -19.65 4.44 19.73
CA SER A 546 -20.44 5.56 20.25
C SER A 546 -20.65 6.66 19.22
N ILE A 547 -21.85 7.24 19.16
CA ILE A 547 -22.09 8.50 18.46
C ILE A 547 -21.57 9.64 19.36
N ARG A 548 -20.65 10.46 18.85
CA ARG A 548 -20.04 11.60 19.56
C ARG A 548 -20.82 12.89 19.33
N GLU A 549 -21.22 13.12 18.09
CA GLU A 549 -22.01 14.27 17.66
C GLU A 549 -22.90 13.85 16.50
N PHE A 550 -24.15 14.28 16.51
CA PHE A 550 -25.03 14.18 15.34
C PHE A 550 -25.77 15.51 15.16
N VAL A 551 -25.61 16.13 14.00
CA VAL A 551 -26.17 17.44 13.67
C VAL A 551 -27.01 17.32 12.41
N VAL A 552 -28.20 17.89 12.45
CA VAL A 552 -29.12 18.01 11.31
C VAL A 552 -29.29 19.49 11.01
N LEU A 553 -29.16 19.87 9.73
CA LEU A 553 -29.26 21.24 9.28
C LEU A 553 -30.44 21.37 8.32
N LEU A 554 -31.34 22.28 8.66
CA LEU A 554 -32.59 22.53 7.95
C LEU A 554 -32.47 23.79 7.08
N PRO A 555 -33.03 23.75 5.86
CA PRO A 555 -32.98 24.89 4.96
C PRO A 555 -33.83 26.05 5.50
N ALA A 556 -33.52 27.27 5.06
CA ALA A 556 -34.27 28.47 5.42
C ALA A 556 -35.78 28.30 5.17
N GLY A 557 -36.60 28.72 6.14
CA GLY A 557 -38.04 28.50 6.16
C GLY A 557 -38.49 27.20 6.85
N ILE A 558 -37.58 26.33 7.29
CA ILE A 558 -37.90 25.14 8.11
C ILE A 558 -37.23 25.23 9.48
N SER A 559 -37.95 24.88 10.55
CA SER A 559 -37.42 24.74 11.91
C SER A 559 -38.09 23.61 12.69
N ILE A 560 -37.43 23.14 13.75
CA ILE A 560 -38.03 22.24 14.74
C ILE A 560 -38.48 23.12 15.91
N GLU A 561 -39.80 23.20 16.13
CA GLU A 561 -40.33 23.87 17.32
C GLU A 561 -40.15 22.96 18.53
N LYS A 562 -39.59 23.49 19.63
CA LYS A 562 -39.28 22.73 20.85
C LYS A 562 -38.54 21.39 20.59
N PRO A 563 -37.29 21.43 20.08
CA PRO A 563 -36.57 20.22 19.61
C PRO A 563 -36.32 19.14 20.67
N ALA A 564 -36.47 19.46 21.97
CA ALA A 564 -36.43 18.48 23.05
C ALA A 564 -37.72 17.65 23.21
N GLU A 565 -38.87 18.17 22.74
CA GLU A 565 -40.22 17.58 22.88
C GLU A 565 -40.76 17.01 21.56
N SER A 566 -40.53 17.70 20.44
CA SER A 566 -41.11 17.37 19.11
C SER A 566 -40.31 16.31 18.32
N CYS A 567 -39.21 15.83 18.89
CA CYS A 567 -38.39 14.76 18.37
C CYS A 567 -38.50 13.49 19.23
N THR A 568 -38.39 12.30 18.64
CA THR A 568 -38.41 11.02 19.38
C THR A 568 -37.25 10.83 20.37
N ARG A 569 -36.20 11.65 20.24
CA ARG A 569 -35.10 11.84 21.19
C ARG A 569 -34.77 13.33 21.24
N PRO A 570 -34.30 13.88 22.38
CA PRO A 570 -34.10 15.32 22.51
C PRO A 570 -32.99 15.83 21.58
N PHE A 571 -33.34 16.82 20.76
CA PHE A 571 -32.41 17.69 20.07
C PHE A 571 -32.37 19.06 20.74
N LYS A 572 -31.27 19.79 20.53
CA LYS A 572 -31.12 21.19 20.91
C LYS A 572 -30.69 22.01 19.69
N GLU A 573 -30.91 23.31 19.73
CA GLU A 573 -30.33 24.22 18.74
C GLU A 573 -28.80 24.13 18.76
N TYR A 574 -28.18 24.34 17.60
CA TYR A 574 -26.73 24.21 17.43
C TYR A 574 -26.22 25.35 16.54
N SER A 575 -25.19 26.03 17.03
CA SER A 575 -24.62 27.23 16.40
C SER A 575 -23.31 26.94 15.66
N LYS A 576 -22.94 27.82 14.74
CA LYS A 576 -21.62 27.77 14.07
C LYS A 576 -20.46 27.80 15.07
N SER A 577 -20.58 28.57 16.15
CA SER A 577 -19.58 28.61 17.23
C SER A 577 -19.45 27.29 17.98
N GLU A 578 -20.55 26.56 18.22
CA GLU A 578 -20.49 25.21 18.80
C GLU A 578 -19.86 24.21 17.82
N CYS A 579 -20.04 24.39 16.51
CA CYS A 579 -19.32 23.60 15.49
C CYS A 579 -17.80 23.81 15.55
N LEU A 580 -17.35 25.06 15.66
CA LEU A 580 -15.91 25.37 15.82
C LEU A 580 -15.36 24.82 17.15
N GLN A 581 -16.14 24.90 18.24
CA GLN A 581 -15.76 24.29 19.51
C GLN A 581 -15.71 22.74 19.42
N SER A 582 -16.57 22.13 18.61
CA SER A 582 -16.57 20.70 18.30
C SER A 582 -15.30 20.28 17.53
N CYS A 583 -14.80 21.10 16.60
CA CYS A 583 -13.49 20.88 15.98
C CYS A 583 -12.36 20.79 17.01
N VAL A 584 -12.29 21.73 17.97
CA VAL A 584 -11.23 21.70 19.00
C VAL A 584 -11.39 20.49 19.93
N THR A 585 -12.63 20.19 20.36
CA THR A 585 -12.89 19.19 21.42
C THR A 585 -12.97 17.75 20.93
N LEU A 586 -13.46 17.50 19.71
CA LEU A 586 -13.64 16.16 19.13
C LEU A 586 -12.60 15.80 18.06
N VAL A 587 -11.81 16.76 17.56
CA VAL A 587 -10.83 16.53 16.49
C VAL A 587 -9.41 16.90 16.92
N GLU A 588 -9.14 18.17 17.25
CA GLU A 588 -7.78 18.62 17.63
C GLU A 588 -7.29 17.91 18.89
N LYS A 589 -8.10 17.85 19.94
CA LYS A 589 -7.72 17.25 21.22
C LYS A 589 -7.44 15.73 21.09
N PRO A 590 -8.33 14.88 20.55
CA PRO A 590 -8.01 13.45 20.37
C PRO A 590 -6.79 13.20 19.47
N CYS A 591 -6.60 14.01 18.42
CA CYS A 591 -5.42 13.93 17.54
C CYS A 591 -4.12 14.26 18.30
N THR A 592 -4.10 15.35 19.07
CA THR A 592 -2.93 15.72 19.88
C THR A 592 -2.67 14.75 21.04
N GLU A 593 -3.70 14.11 21.58
CA GLU A 593 -3.57 13.01 22.54
C GLU A 593 -2.93 11.75 21.90
N ALA A 594 -3.26 11.41 20.66
CA ALA A 594 -2.58 10.34 19.91
C ALA A 594 -1.09 10.67 19.65
N CYS A 595 -0.74 11.94 19.42
CA CYS A 595 0.66 12.38 19.27
C CYS A 595 1.54 12.13 20.51
N ALA A 596 0.96 11.94 21.70
CA ALA A 596 1.72 11.60 22.92
C ALA A 596 2.46 10.25 22.81
N ALA A 597 2.15 9.43 21.80
CA ALA A 597 2.88 8.23 21.46
C ALA A 597 4.34 8.47 21.04
N GLN A 598 4.64 9.65 20.46
CA GLN A 598 5.92 9.98 19.83
C GLN A 598 6.89 10.69 20.80
N LEU A 599 8.19 10.59 20.52
CA LEU A 599 9.27 11.17 21.33
C LEU A 599 9.99 12.30 20.57
N GLY A 600 10.42 13.33 21.30
CA GLY A 600 11.18 14.45 20.76
C GLY A 600 10.44 15.25 19.67
N ASP A 601 11.18 15.67 18.65
CA ASP A 601 10.73 16.51 17.52
C ASP A 601 9.52 15.91 16.74
N GLY A 602 9.39 14.57 16.71
CA GLY A 602 8.23 13.91 16.09
C GLY A 602 6.91 14.35 16.73
N ARG A 603 6.85 14.41 18.06
CA ARG A 603 5.65 14.82 18.80
C ARG A 603 5.20 16.24 18.43
N THR A 604 6.14 17.19 18.39
CA THR A 604 5.84 18.59 18.02
C THR A 604 5.34 18.71 16.58
N LYS A 605 5.91 17.93 15.64
CA LYS A 605 5.44 17.87 14.25
C LYS A 605 4.05 17.25 14.13
N CYS A 606 3.76 16.20 14.90
CA CYS A 606 2.43 15.58 14.97
C CYS A 606 1.39 16.57 15.53
N GLU A 607 1.67 17.20 16.68
CA GLU A 607 0.76 18.19 17.28
C GLU A 607 0.52 19.40 16.37
N ALA A 608 1.54 19.87 15.65
CA ALA A 608 1.39 20.91 14.64
C ALA A 608 0.51 20.46 13.44
N SER A 609 0.63 19.20 13.02
CA SER A 609 -0.18 18.63 11.93
C SER A 609 -1.66 18.48 12.33
N CYS A 610 -1.94 18.09 13.57
CA CYS A 610 -3.31 18.11 14.12
C CYS A 610 -3.93 19.51 14.10
N ARG A 611 -3.18 20.52 14.57
CA ARG A 611 -3.64 21.93 14.58
C ARG A 611 -3.87 22.48 13.18
N ALA A 612 -2.96 22.20 12.25
CA ALA A 612 -3.11 22.56 10.83
C ALA A 612 -4.35 21.89 10.22
N SER A 613 -4.52 20.58 10.37
CA SER A 613 -5.69 19.87 9.84
C SER A 613 -7.02 20.37 10.42
N THR A 614 -7.05 20.78 11.69
CA THR A 614 -8.24 21.38 12.31
C THR A 614 -8.61 22.69 11.62
N LYS A 615 -7.62 23.59 11.45
CA LYS A 615 -7.81 24.90 10.84
C LYS A 615 -8.07 24.85 9.33
N ASP A 616 -7.39 23.96 8.62
CA ASP A 616 -7.40 23.91 7.15
C ASP A 616 -8.51 23.01 6.60
N ARG A 617 -9.16 22.17 7.43
CA ARG A 617 -10.24 21.25 7.01
C ARG A 617 -11.48 21.31 7.90
N CYS A 618 -11.33 21.15 9.22
CA CYS A 618 -12.47 21.08 10.13
C CYS A 618 -13.23 22.42 10.24
N GLU A 619 -12.52 23.53 10.44
CA GLU A 619 -13.14 24.87 10.55
C GLU A 619 -13.83 25.32 9.24
N PRO A 620 -13.25 25.12 8.04
CA PRO A 620 -13.95 25.29 6.76
C PRO A 620 -15.19 24.41 6.63
N SER A 621 -15.08 23.10 6.91
CA SER A 621 -16.22 22.16 6.86
C SER A 621 -17.37 22.59 7.80
N CYS A 622 -17.04 23.07 9.00
CA CYS A 622 -18.00 23.70 9.92
C CYS A 622 -18.59 25.02 9.41
N THR A 623 -17.88 25.79 8.59
CA THR A 623 -18.45 26.98 7.94
C THR A 623 -19.41 26.57 6.83
N ASP A 624 -18.96 25.70 5.92
CA ASP A 624 -19.68 25.23 4.73
C ASP A 624 -21.01 24.56 5.05
N LEU A 625 -21.09 23.85 6.18
CA LEU A 625 -22.31 23.22 6.67
C LEU A 625 -23.48 24.22 6.79
N PHE A 626 -23.22 25.41 7.33
CA PHE A 626 -24.25 26.41 7.66
C PHE A 626 -24.61 27.35 6.51
N VAL A 627 -23.73 27.53 5.51
CA VAL A 627 -24.01 28.45 4.39
C VAL A 627 -25.07 27.87 3.46
N SER A 628 -26.10 28.66 3.15
CA SER A 628 -27.14 28.23 2.23
C SER A 628 -26.68 28.16 0.78
N ASP A 629 -27.39 27.33 0.03
CA ASP A 629 -27.26 27.11 -1.40
C ASP A 629 -27.36 28.42 -2.22
N GLU A 630 -28.07 29.42 -1.69
CA GLU A 630 -28.32 30.74 -2.29
C GLU A 630 -27.40 31.85 -1.71
N GLY A 631 -26.45 31.51 -0.84
CA GLY A 631 -25.42 32.40 -0.26
C GLY A 631 -25.91 33.46 0.73
N ASN A 632 -27.21 33.77 0.76
CA ASN A 632 -27.78 34.90 1.51
C ASN A 632 -28.53 34.52 2.80
N ALA A 633 -28.82 33.24 3.02
CA ALA A 633 -29.47 32.73 4.24
C ALA A 633 -28.57 31.73 4.99
N GLU A 634 -28.81 31.54 6.29
CA GLU A 634 -28.13 30.54 7.11
C GLU A 634 -29.06 29.34 7.35
N TYR A 635 -28.52 28.12 7.28
CA TYR A 635 -29.25 26.91 7.67
C TYR A 635 -29.43 26.87 9.19
N LYS A 636 -30.62 26.48 9.67
CA LYS A 636 -30.85 26.24 11.11
C LYS A 636 -30.36 24.85 11.48
N ALA A 637 -29.38 24.76 12.38
CA ALA A 637 -28.83 23.48 12.82
C ALA A 637 -29.38 23.05 14.19
N TYR A 638 -29.57 21.74 14.33
CA TYR A 638 -30.03 21.09 15.55
C TYR A 638 -29.13 19.89 15.83
N ALA A 639 -28.55 19.83 17.03
CA ALA A 639 -27.70 18.73 17.48
C ALA A 639 -28.46 17.79 18.42
N LEU A 640 -28.20 16.49 18.28
CA LEU A 640 -28.70 15.47 19.20
C LEU A 640 -28.09 15.69 20.59
N ASP A 641 -28.92 15.78 21.64
CA ASP A 641 -28.38 15.95 23.00
C ASP A 641 -27.91 14.61 23.57
N VAL A 642 -26.68 14.24 23.20
CA VAL A 642 -26.01 13.01 23.66
C VAL A 642 -25.91 12.96 25.19
N GLY A 643 -25.80 14.10 25.89
CA GLY A 643 -25.75 14.15 27.35
C GLY A 643 -27.09 13.76 27.98
N MET A 644 -28.16 14.41 27.52
CA MET A 644 -29.53 14.15 27.97
C MET A 644 -30.03 12.76 27.58
N ILE A 645 -29.62 12.23 26.42
CA ILE A 645 -29.97 10.86 26.01
C ILE A 645 -29.27 9.83 26.90
N ASN A 646 -27.98 10.03 27.22
CA ASN A 646 -27.27 9.11 28.10
C ASN A 646 -27.85 9.08 29.53
N SER A 647 -28.45 10.17 30.02
CA SER A 647 -29.11 10.21 31.33
C SER A 647 -30.53 9.64 31.31
N LEU A 648 -31.31 9.87 30.25
CA LEU A 648 -32.70 9.39 30.15
C LEU A 648 -32.83 7.94 29.65
N TYR A 649 -31.98 7.51 28.74
CA TYR A 649 -32.09 6.22 28.01
C TYR A 649 -30.84 5.33 28.18
N GLY A 650 -29.87 5.76 28.99
CA GLY A 650 -28.63 5.02 29.21
C GLY A 650 -27.75 4.93 27.96
N ASN A 651 -27.08 3.79 27.77
CA ASN A 651 -26.09 3.61 26.70
C ASN A 651 -26.70 3.37 25.30
N GLU A 652 -27.89 3.90 24.98
CA GLU A 652 -28.58 3.64 23.70
C GLU A 652 -27.74 4.04 22.47
N LEU A 653 -26.93 5.11 22.58
CA LEU A 653 -26.05 5.62 21.53
C LEU A 653 -24.67 4.94 21.47
N LYS A 654 -24.49 3.80 22.16
CA LYS A 654 -23.23 3.03 22.21
C LYS A 654 -23.45 1.57 21.82
N ASN A 655 -22.40 0.90 21.35
CA ASN A 655 -22.41 -0.50 20.89
C ASN A 655 -23.63 -0.81 20.00
N ILE A 656 -23.76 -0.07 18.90
CA ILE A 656 -24.79 -0.33 17.89
C ILE A 656 -24.19 -1.37 16.93
N ASP A 657 -24.60 -2.63 17.14
CA ASP A 657 -24.18 -3.79 16.35
C ASP A 657 -24.66 -3.70 14.89
N LYS A 658 -24.05 -4.51 14.01
CA LYS A 658 -24.27 -4.52 12.56
C LYS A 658 -25.73 -4.55 12.11
N ASP A 659 -26.60 -5.29 12.81
CA ASP A 659 -28.01 -5.47 12.45
C ASP A 659 -28.95 -4.46 13.15
N ARG A 660 -28.38 -3.47 13.85
CA ARG A 660 -29.14 -2.45 14.60
C ARG A 660 -28.98 -1.09 13.96
N PHE A 661 -30.08 -0.34 13.96
CA PHE A 661 -30.10 1.06 13.57
C PHE A 661 -30.64 1.93 14.72
N ARG A 662 -30.46 3.25 14.59
CA ARG A 662 -31.08 4.24 15.48
C ARG A 662 -31.92 5.20 14.67
N SER A 663 -33.22 5.19 14.95
CA SER A 663 -34.21 6.03 14.29
C SER A 663 -34.56 7.24 15.13
N PHE A 664 -34.49 8.41 14.51
CA PHE A 664 -34.95 9.68 15.04
C PHE A 664 -36.05 10.21 14.12
N SER A 665 -37.12 10.74 14.69
CA SER A 665 -38.19 11.40 13.93
C SER A 665 -38.53 12.71 14.62
N CYS A 666 -38.47 13.81 13.87
CA CYS A 666 -38.72 15.17 14.35
C CYS A 666 -39.84 15.81 13.53
N GLU A 667 -40.75 16.52 14.20
CA GLU A 667 -41.77 17.34 13.53
C GLU A 667 -41.18 18.65 13.03
N LEU A 668 -41.54 19.03 11.80
CA LEU A 668 -41.04 20.23 11.11
C LEU A 668 -42.12 21.30 11.05
N SER A 669 -41.81 22.47 11.58
CA SER A 669 -42.55 23.71 11.32
C SER A 669 -42.00 24.35 10.04
N ILE A 670 -42.91 24.78 9.15
CA ILE A 670 -42.56 25.31 7.83
C ILE A 670 -43.24 26.66 7.59
N ASP A 671 -42.43 27.69 7.38
CA ASP A 671 -42.89 28.96 6.80
C ASP A 671 -43.04 28.82 5.29
N SER A 672 -44.30 28.68 4.86
CA SER A 672 -44.68 28.57 3.44
C SER A 672 -44.20 29.73 2.56
N LYS A 673 -44.05 30.94 3.09
CA LYS A 673 -43.62 32.13 2.32
C LYS A 673 -42.10 32.13 2.15
N ALA A 674 -41.36 31.85 3.21
CA ALA A 674 -39.90 31.74 3.16
C ALA A 674 -39.41 30.58 2.27
N ILE A 675 -40.12 29.45 2.25
CA ILE A 675 -39.65 28.24 1.53
C ILE A 675 -39.97 28.23 0.03
N LEU A 676 -41.09 28.83 -0.39
CA LEU A 676 -41.50 28.91 -1.81
C LEU A 676 -40.99 30.18 -2.52
N GLY A 677 -40.85 31.29 -1.78
CA GLY A 677 -40.56 32.60 -2.37
C GLY A 677 -41.55 32.95 -3.48
N ASN A 678 -41.03 33.32 -4.65
CA ASN A 678 -41.83 33.63 -5.84
C ASN A 678 -41.99 32.45 -6.82
N THR A 679 -41.58 31.24 -6.43
CA THR A 679 -41.53 30.06 -7.32
C THR A 679 -42.62 29.04 -7.00
N PRO A 680 -43.23 28.39 -8.02
CA PRO A 680 -44.37 27.49 -7.83
C PRO A 680 -44.01 26.14 -7.21
N ILE A 681 -42.75 25.73 -7.37
CA ILE A 681 -42.14 24.57 -6.73
C ILE A 681 -40.70 24.92 -6.38
N THR A 682 -40.24 24.58 -5.19
CA THR A 682 -38.84 24.73 -4.77
C THR A 682 -38.22 23.37 -4.45
N THR A 683 -36.94 23.25 -4.75
CA THR A 683 -36.10 22.14 -4.27
C THR A 683 -35.26 22.68 -3.13
N LYS A 684 -35.29 22.02 -1.97
CA LYS A 684 -34.42 22.36 -0.84
C LYS A 684 -33.73 21.08 -0.35
N PHE A 685 -32.62 21.25 0.34
CA PHE A 685 -31.82 20.15 0.85
C PHE A 685 -31.86 20.15 2.38
N PHE A 686 -32.07 18.98 2.97
CA PHE A 686 -31.73 18.72 4.37
C PHE A 686 -30.29 18.21 4.38
N ARG A 687 -29.46 18.65 5.33
CA ARG A 687 -28.07 18.20 5.48
C ARG A 687 -27.90 17.54 6.86
N ALA A 688 -26.98 16.60 7.00
CA ALA A 688 -26.62 16.03 8.28
C ALA A 688 -25.13 15.69 8.36
N ARG A 689 -24.56 15.77 9.58
CA ARG A 689 -23.22 15.26 9.92
C ARG A 689 -23.33 14.34 11.13
N ALA A 690 -22.72 13.16 11.05
CA ALA A 690 -22.46 12.30 12.20
C ALA A 690 -20.95 12.20 12.44
N ARG A 691 -20.49 12.44 13.68
CA ARG A 691 -19.16 12.06 14.16
C ARG A 691 -19.32 10.92 15.17
N TYR A 692 -18.55 9.85 15.01
CA TYR A 692 -18.70 8.65 15.81
C TYR A 692 -17.38 7.88 15.94
N GLU A 693 -17.32 7.01 16.93
CA GLU A 693 -16.31 5.96 17.06
C GLU A 693 -16.85 4.69 16.42
N TYR A 694 -16.01 4.01 15.64
CA TYR A 694 -16.33 2.75 14.97
C TYR A 694 -15.22 1.73 15.21
N THR A 695 -15.60 0.47 15.41
CA THR A 695 -14.65 -0.66 15.41
C THR A 695 -14.94 -1.54 14.21
N VAL A 696 -13.97 -1.68 13.31
CA VAL A 696 -13.95 -2.73 12.28
C VAL A 696 -13.24 -3.97 12.85
N GLU A 697 -13.80 -5.14 12.59
CA GLU A 697 -13.31 -6.44 13.05
C GLU A 697 -13.03 -7.34 11.82
N LYS A 698 -11.88 -8.02 11.81
CA LYS A 698 -11.57 -9.06 10.82
C LYS A 698 -11.21 -10.35 11.52
N LYS A 699 -12.00 -11.40 11.29
CA LYS A 699 -11.77 -12.74 11.86
C LYS A 699 -10.87 -13.58 10.96
N THR A 700 -9.92 -14.27 11.57
CA THR A 700 -9.10 -15.32 10.96
C THR A 700 -9.08 -16.54 11.88
N SER A 701 -8.90 -17.73 11.31
CA SER A 701 -8.90 -18.98 12.08
C SER A 701 -7.49 -19.53 12.17
N VAL A 702 -7.06 -19.89 13.39
CA VAL A 702 -5.78 -20.54 13.65
C VAL A 702 -6.03 -21.87 14.34
N ASN A 703 -5.43 -22.94 13.85
CA ASN A 703 -5.41 -24.22 14.55
C ASN A 703 -4.12 -24.32 15.36
N VAL A 704 -4.26 -24.46 16.69
CA VAL A 704 -3.16 -24.80 17.58
C VAL A 704 -3.25 -26.31 17.81
N GLU A 705 -2.37 -27.06 17.15
CA GLU A 705 -2.28 -28.50 17.38
C GLU A 705 -1.65 -28.73 18.78
N LYS A 706 -1.84 -29.93 19.37
CA LYS A 706 -0.93 -30.32 20.46
C LYS A 706 0.50 -30.15 19.92
N VAL A 707 1.48 -29.77 20.76
CA VAL A 707 2.87 -30.17 20.47
C VAL A 707 2.79 -31.63 20.08
N PRO A 708 3.30 -32.04 18.90
CA PRO A 708 3.26 -33.44 18.52
C PRO A 708 3.82 -34.18 19.72
N GLU A 709 3.03 -35.09 20.31
CA GLU A 709 3.49 -35.83 21.48
C GLU A 709 4.88 -36.34 21.10
N PRO A 710 5.94 -36.02 21.88
CA PRO A 710 7.25 -36.52 21.55
C PRO A 710 7.05 -38.00 21.33
N ILE A 711 7.47 -38.51 20.16
CA ILE A 711 7.43 -39.95 19.88
C ILE A 711 7.99 -40.55 21.14
N SER A 712 7.14 -41.31 21.87
CA SER A 712 7.41 -41.59 23.28
C SER A 712 8.82 -42.15 23.40
N ALA A 713 9.49 -41.96 24.52
CA ALA A 713 10.78 -42.63 24.77
C ALA A 713 10.68 -44.18 24.82
N SER A 714 9.55 -44.77 24.40
CA SER A 714 9.37 -46.19 24.05
C SER A 714 9.30 -46.46 22.54
N GLY A 715 9.29 -45.42 21.73
CA GLY A 715 9.71 -45.42 20.33
C GLY A 715 11.22 -45.62 20.28
N ALA A 716 11.65 -46.85 20.61
CA ALA A 716 12.83 -47.41 19.99
C ALA A 716 12.78 -47.05 18.50
N ILE A 717 13.91 -46.70 17.90
CA ILE A 717 13.98 -46.65 16.43
C ILE A 717 13.70 -48.08 15.98
N VAL A 718 12.43 -48.38 15.69
CA VAL A 718 12.02 -49.54 14.91
C VAL A 718 12.46 -49.24 13.50
N VAL A 719 13.78 -49.39 13.31
CA VAL A 719 14.41 -49.69 12.05
C VAL A 719 13.66 -50.91 11.53
N PRO A 720 12.78 -50.78 10.52
CA PRO A 720 12.36 -51.97 9.80
C PRO A 720 13.64 -52.65 9.29
N PRO A 721 13.77 -53.98 9.35
CA PRO A 721 14.99 -54.65 8.94
C PRO A 721 15.38 -54.26 7.51
N GLY A 722 16.45 -53.47 7.38
CA GLY A 722 16.82 -52.77 6.14
C GLY A 722 16.36 -51.31 6.10
N LEU A 723 17.06 -50.42 6.82
CA LEU A 723 17.17 -49.03 6.38
C LEU A 723 17.88 -49.00 5.02
N ASN A 724 17.46 -48.09 4.14
CA ASN A 724 18.23 -47.79 2.94
C ASN A 724 19.48 -46.98 3.34
N ALA A 725 20.50 -46.96 2.48
CA ALA A 725 21.74 -46.21 2.71
C ALA A 725 21.53 -44.70 2.96
N GLU A 726 20.35 -44.17 2.64
CA GLU A 726 19.96 -42.79 2.91
C GLU A 726 19.52 -42.58 4.37
N GLY A 727 18.74 -43.50 4.95
CA GLY A 727 18.21 -43.39 6.30
C GLY A 727 19.29 -43.55 7.38
N ASP A 728 20.18 -44.52 7.21
CA ASP A 728 21.35 -44.71 8.08
C ASP A 728 22.29 -43.49 8.07
N ALA A 729 22.40 -42.80 6.92
CA ALA A 729 23.29 -41.65 6.75
C ALA A 729 22.75 -40.44 7.50
N LYS A 730 21.45 -40.15 7.33
CA LYS A 730 20.74 -39.10 8.07
C LYS A 730 20.83 -39.33 9.57
N LYS A 731 20.64 -40.57 10.03
CA LYS A 731 20.81 -40.96 11.44
C LYS A 731 22.22 -40.63 11.93
N LYS A 732 23.27 -41.09 11.22
CA LYS A 732 24.66 -40.84 11.62
C LYS A 732 25.03 -39.35 11.60
N ILE A 733 24.47 -38.56 10.68
CA ILE A 733 24.64 -37.09 10.66
C ILE A 733 24.00 -36.44 11.88
N ILE A 734 22.77 -36.83 12.24
CA ILE A 734 22.05 -36.28 13.41
C ILE A 734 22.77 -36.60 14.72
N GLU A 735 23.18 -37.86 14.91
CA GLU A 735 23.96 -38.31 16.08
C GLU A 735 25.26 -37.49 16.20
N THR A 736 26.05 -37.44 15.12
CA THR A 736 27.34 -36.73 15.10
C THR A 736 27.19 -35.23 15.30
N ALA A 737 26.11 -34.62 14.79
CA ALA A 737 25.85 -33.19 14.98
C ALA A 737 25.45 -32.86 16.43
N ARG A 738 24.58 -33.68 17.05
CA ARG A 738 24.17 -33.54 18.46
C ARG A 738 25.35 -33.69 19.42
N ASP A 739 26.25 -34.63 19.15
CA ASP A 739 27.52 -34.80 19.89
C ASP A 739 28.40 -33.54 19.89
N MET A 740 28.31 -32.73 18.83
CA MET A 740 29.17 -31.57 18.61
C MET A 740 28.54 -30.24 18.99
N SER A 741 27.21 -30.15 18.97
CA SER A 741 26.50 -28.91 19.29
C SER A 741 25.05 -29.18 19.70
N ALA A 742 24.60 -28.46 20.73
CA ALA A 742 23.19 -28.38 21.11
C ALA A 742 22.36 -27.46 20.19
N ASP A 743 22.95 -26.93 19.11
CA ASP A 743 22.25 -26.13 18.09
C ASP A 743 21.59 -27.02 17.03
N SER A 744 20.26 -27.08 17.06
CA SER A 744 19.46 -27.80 16.07
C SER A 744 19.54 -27.19 14.66
N GLN A 745 19.87 -25.89 14.53
CA GLN A 745 20.06 -25.26 13.22
C GLN A 745 21.31 -25.79 12.50
N LEU A 746 22.37 -26.09 13.26
CA LEU A 746 23.60 -26.69 12.74
C LEU A 746 23.38 -28.15 12.33
N THR A 747 22.56 -28.90 13.08
CA THR A 747 22.13 -30.25 12.69
C THR A 747 21.31 -30.24 11.39
N ALA A 748 20.35 -29.32 11.28
CA ALA A 748 19.59 -29.10 10.05
C ALA A 748 20.49 -28.70 8.87
N LEU A 749 21.53 -27.91 9.12
CA LEU A 749 22.46 -27.43 8.10
C LEU A 749 23.39 -28.55 7.61
N ALA A 750 23.89 -29.39 8.52
CA ALA A 750 24.70 -30.56 8.17
C ALA A 750 23.94 -31.53 7.26
N LEU A 751 22.66 -31.78 7.56
CA LEU A 751 21.75 -32.56 6.71
C LEU A 751 21.52 -31.91 5.34
N ALA A 752 21.33 -30.59 5.29
CA ALA A 752 21.12 -29.86 4.04
C ALA A 752 22.34 -29.87 3.12
N ILE A 753 23.54 -29.69 3.67
CA ILE A 753 24.80 -29.79 2.93
C ILE A 753 25.00 -31.22 2.42
N ALA A 754 24.85 -32.24 3.28
CA ALA A 754 24.98 -33.63 2.85
C ALA A 754 23.92 -34.02 1.79
N HIS A 755 22.69 -33.51 1.90
CA HIS A 755 21.67 -33.68 0.87
C HIS A 755 22.11 -33.08 -0.46
N HIS A 756 22.55 -31.82 -0.46
CA HIS A 756 22.95 -31.10 -1.67
C HIS A 756 24.16 -31.77 -2.35
N GLU A 757 25.23 -32.01 -1.59
CA GLU A 757 26.49 -32.59 -2.10
C GLU A 757 26.29 -34.01 -2.66
N SER A 758 25.48 -34.84 -1.99
CA SER A 758 25.17 -36.20 -2.46
C SER A 758 24.03 -36.27 -3.48
N ARG A 759 23.48 -35.13 -3.91
CA ARG A 759 22.29 -35.03 -4.79
C ARG A 759 21.08 -35.83 -4.27
N GLY A 760 20.86 -35.78 -2.96
CA GLY A 760 19.81 -36.49 -2.24
C GLY A 760 20.06 -37.98 -2.00
N SER A 761 21.19 -38.54 -2.45
CA SER A 761 21.47 -39.98 -2.31
C SER A 761 22.07 -40.39 -0.96
N PHE A 762 22.66 -39.42 -0.24
CA PHE A 762 23.36 -39.61 1.05
C PHE A 762 24.38 -40.76 1.06
N LYS A 763 25.06 -41.00 -0.08
CA LYS A 763 26.10 -42.02 -0.20
C LYS A 763 27.45 -41.52 0.31
N HIS A 764 28.22 -42.44 0.89
CA HIS A 764 29.63 -42.25 1.23
C HIS A 764 30.54 -43.08 0.33
N CYS A 765 30.06 -44.23 -0.16
CA CYS A 765 30.84 -45.20 -0.94
C CYS A 765 30.31 -45.31 -2.38
N LYS A 766 31.23 -45.52 -3.34
CA LYS A 766 30.97 -45.60 -4.77
C LYS A 766 30.06 -46.78 -5.17
N SER A 767 30.03 -47.84 -4.37
CA SER A 767 29.11 -48.98 -4.45
C SER A 767 27.68 -48.66 -3.97
N GLY A 768 27.51 -47.58 -3.20
CA GLY A 768 26.30 -47.24 -2.45
C GLY A 768 26.35 -47.77 -1.02
N GLY A 769 26.24 -46.86 -0.05
CA GLY A 769 26.37 -47.17 1.38
C GLY A 769 27.11 -46.06 2.13
N ILE A 770 27.15 -46.17 3.46
CA ILE A 770 27.86 -45.24 4.36
C ILE A 770 29.19 -45.82 4.84
N SER A 771 29.26 -47.15 4.95
CA SER A 771 30.46 -47.89 5.31
C SER A 771 31.01 -48.58 4.07
N CYS A 772 32.29 -48.39 3.79
CA CYS A 772 32.95 -48.94 2.61
C CYS A 772 33.68 -50.23 2.99
N ASN A 773 33.47 -51.31 2.22
CA ASN A 773 34.25 -52.53 2.38
C ASN A 773 35.65 -52.36 1.74
N THR A 774 36.52 -53.36 1.88
CA THR A 774 37.92 -53.31 1.38
C THR A 774 38.07 -53.22 -0.15
N GLN A 775 37.00 -53.42 -0.92
CA GLN A 775 36.96 -53.26 -2.37
C GLN A 775 36.27 -51.95 -2.82
N ASP A 776 35.55 -51.28 -1.91
CA ASP A 776 34.78 -50.08 -2.19
C ASP A 776 35.59 -48.81 -1.94
N GLN A 777 35.59 -47.91 -2.93
CA GLN A 777 36.17 -46.57 -2.79
C GLN A 777 35.13 -45.58 -2.26
N VAL A 778 35.57 -44.61 -1.45
CA VAL A 778 34.75 -43.46 -1.04
C VAL A 778 34.38 -42.61 -2.26
N GLU A 779 33.17 -42.07 -2.24
CA GLU A 779 32.67 -41.15 -3.26
C GLU A 779 33.39 -39.80 -3.16
N CYS A 780 34.26 -39.53 -4.12
CA CYS A 780 35.02 -38.29 -4.22
C CYS A 780 34.78 -37.61 -5.58
N SER A 781 34.69 -36.28 -5.57
CA SER A 781 34.69 -35.47 -6.78
C SER A 781 36.10 -35.41 -7.42
N SER A 782 36.17 -34.94 -8.67
CA SER A 782 37.42 -34.69 -9.38
C SER A 782 38.30 -33.58 -8.77
N ALA A 783 37.85 -32.92 -7.70
CA ALA A 783 38.56 -31.87 -6.98
C ALA A 783 39.11 -32.33 -5.61
N ASN A 784 39.19 -33.65 -5.37
CA ASN A 784 39.62 -34.26 -4.09
C ASN A 784 38.73 -33.90 -2.87
N SER A 785 37.50 -33.47 -3.14
CA SER A 785 36.40 -33.46 -2.16
C SER A 785 35.85 -34.87 -2.00
N CYS A 786 35.72 -35.36 -0.77
CA CYS A 786 35.35 -36.76 -0.49
C CYS A 786 34.26 -36.90 0.59
N GLY A 787 33.45 -37.94 0.46
CA GLY A 787 32.50 -38.41 1.47
C GLY A 787 31.17 -37.64 1.52
N LEU A 788 30.43 -37.83 2.62
CA LEU A 788 29.03 -37.38 2.76
C LEU A 788 28.87 -35.87 2.66
N MET A 789 29.88 -35.12 3.15
CA MET A 789 29.90 -33.66 3.11
C MET A 789 30.93 -33.11 2.10
N GLN A 790 31.45 -33.96 1.19
CA GLN A 790 32.39 -33.58 0.11
C GLN A 790 33.57 -32.71 0.58
N ILE A 791 34.23 -33.13 1.67
CA ILE A 791 35.32 -32.39 2.30
C ILE A 791 36.58 -32.45 1.42
N ASN A 792 37.11 -31.28 1.03
CA ASN A 792 38.33 -31.19 0.26
C ASN A 792 39.56 -31.52 1.12
N ARG A 793 40.21 -32.64 0.82
CA ARG A 793 41.36 -33.17 1.58
C ARG A 793 42.66 -32.38 1.37
N ASP A 794 42.80 -31.68 0.25
CA ASP A 794 44.01 -30.91 -0.07
C ASP A 794 44.00 -29.52 0.61
N VAL A 795 42.82 -29.07 1.08
CA VAL A 795 42.60 -27.79 1.75
C VAL A 795 42.48 -27.93 3.28
N HIS A 796 41.90 -29.04 3.77
CA HIS A 796 41.59 -29.21 5.20
C HIS A 796 42.48 -30.29 5.85
N PRO A 797 43.52 -29.92 6.63
CA PRO A 797 44.36 -30.88 7.33
C PRO A 797 43.59 -31.54 8.48
N LEU A 798 43.47 -32.87 8.45
CA LEU A 798 42.58 -33.63 9.35
C LEU A 798 42.94 -33.54 10.84
N GLN A 799 44.22 -33.31 11.15
CA GLN A 799 44.72 -33.08 12.51
C GLN A 799 44.29 -31.69 13.01
N GLY A 800 43.08 -31.61 13.54
CA GLY A 800 42.46 -30.40 14.09
C GLY A 800 40.93 -30.44 14.08
N TYR A 801 40.35 -31.23 13.16
CA TYR A 801 38.90 -31.28 12.91
C TYR A 801 38.14 -32.38 13.71
N GLY A 802 38.77 -32.96 14.73
CA GLY A 802 38.09 -33.80 15.72
C GLY A 802 37.97 -35.28 15.37
N CYS A 803 38.75 -35.76 14.41
CA CYS A 803 38.88 -37.18 14.13
C CYS A 803 39.84 -37.85 15.14
N GLY A 804 39.53 -39.07 15.56
CA GLY A 804 40.30 -39.83 16.54
C GLY A 804 41.64 -40.36 16.00
N GLN A 805 42.46 -40.91 16.90
CA GLN A 805 43.73 -41.55 16.55
C GLN A 805 43.48 -42.67 15.52
N GLY A 806 44.07 -42.55 14.34
CA GLY A 806 43.93 -43.50 13.23
C GLY A 806 42.75 -43.27 12.28
N GLN A 807 41.82 -42.34 12.58
CA GLN A 807 40.73 -41.99 11.66
C GLN A 807 41.21 -41.09 10.51
N THR A 808 40.51 -41.19 9.38
CA THR A 808 40.77 -40.47 8.13
C THR A 808 39.49 -39.83 7.60
N ILE A 809 39.58 -38.97 6.59
CA ILE A 809 38.39 -38.32 5.98
C ILE A 809 37.43 -39.31 5.27
N PHE A 810 37.85 -40.57 5.15
CA PHE A 810 37.11 -41.71 4.61
C PHE A 810 36.30 -42.45 5.68
N ASP A 811 36.43 -42.08 6.96
CA ASP A 811 35.52 -42.52 8.01
C ASP A 811 34.31 -41.57 8.03
N ALA A 812 33.10 -42.10 7.81
CA ALA A 812 31.89 -41.29 7.69
C ALA A 812 31.69 -40.32 8.88
N GLU A 813 32.02 -40.74 10.10
CA GLU A 813 31.94 -39.88 11.28
C GLU A 813 32.99 -38.76 11.25
N CYS A 814 34.26 -39.04 10.91
CA CYS A 814 35.30 -38.02 10.75
C CYS A 814 34.93 -37.02 9.65
N ASN A 815 34.34 -37.51 8.55
CA ASN A 815 33.85 -36.69 7.45
C ASN A 815 32.77 -35.68 7.91
N ILE A 816 31.78 -36.16 8.67
CA ILE A 816 30.71 -35.33 9.23
C ILE A 816 31.26 -34.36 10.27
N ARG A 817 32.09 -34.83 11.23
CA ARG A 817 32.73 -33.96 12.25
C ARG A 817 33.54 -32.84 11.61
N THR A 818 34.27 -33.14 10.54
CA THR A 818 35.05 -32.15 9.79
C THR A 818 34.17 -31.12 9.08
N GLY A 819 33.12 -31.55 8.38
CA GLY A 819 32.20 -30.64 7.69
C GLY A 819 31.47 -29.69 8.63
N ILE A 820 31.00 -30.19 9.78
CA ILE A 820 30.32 -29.37 10.80
C ILE A 820 31.26 -28.30 11.37
N ARG A 821 32.53 -28.64 11.67
CA ARG A 821 33.51 -27.65 12.13
C ARG A 821 33.85 -26.60 11.07
N ILE A 822 33.99 -26.98 9.80
CA ILE A 822 34.23 -26.01 8.72
C ILE A 822 33.06 -25.02 8.62
N LEU A 823 31.81 -25.46 8.78
CA LEU A 823 30.65 -24.57 8.84
C LEU A 823 30.71 -23.61 10.05
N GLN A 824 31.06 -24.12 11.24
CA GLN A 824 31.23 -23.31 12.46
C GLN A 824 32.37 -22.29 12.30
N ASP A 825 33.53 -22.70 11.80
CA ASP A 825 34.68 -21.82 11.53
C ASP A 825 34.31 -20.73 10.52
N ASN A 826 33.63 -21.08 9.43
CA ASN A 826 33.16 -20.12 8.43
C ASN A 826 32.14 -19.13 9.02
N TYR A 827 31.22 -19.58 9.89
CA TYR A 827 30.30 -18.70 10.60
C TYR A 827 31.03 -17.74 11.56
N ASN A 828 31.97 -18.25 12.35
CA ASN A 828 32.79 -17.47 13.27
C ASN A 828 33.66 -16.44 12.53
N ASN A 829 34.19 -16.80 11.35
CA ASN A 829 35.05 -15.93 10.56
C ASN A 829 34.28 -14.86 9.74
N TYR A 830 33.06 -15.17 9.27
CA TYR A 830 32.34 -14.36 8.28
C TYR A 830 30.90 -13.99 8.62
N GLY A 831 30.19 -14.80 9.41
CA GLY A 831 28.75 -14.68 9.65
C GLY A 831 28.35 -13.29 10.17
N ASN A 832 29.10 -12.80 11.17
CA ASN A 832 28.89 -11.50 11.80
C ASN A 832 29.96 -10.44 11.43
N ASN A 833 31.03 -10.81 10.73
CA ASN A 833 32.13 -9.89 10.40
C ASN A 833 32.02 -9.39 8.94
N ASN A 834 31.31 -8.27 8.76
CA ASN A 834 31.03 -7.67 7.46
C ASN A 834 32.32 -7.30 6.70
N GLU A 835 33.31 -6.68 7.35
CA GLU A 835 34.54 -6.21 6.69
C GLU A 835 35.38 -7.38 6.19
N ARG A 836 35.60 -8.39 7.04
CA ARG A 836 36.40 -9.57 6.71
C ARG A 836 35.74 -10.40 5.60
N TYR A 837 34.42 -10.54 5.63
CA TYR A 837 33.68 -11.22 4.58
C TYR A 837 33.68 -10.42 3.26
N ALA A 838 33.44 -9.10 3.30
CA ALA A 838 33.44 -8.26 2.11
C ALA A 838 34.82 -8.22 1.42
N GLY A 839 35.91 -8.12 2.20
CA GLY A 839 37.28 -8.22 1.68
C GLY A 839 37.58 -9.58 1.06
N ALA A 840 37.12 -10.67 1.67
CA ALA A 840 37.31 -12.03 1.16
C ALA A 840 36.49 -12.31 -0.12
N VAL A 841 35.25 -11.82 -0.21
CA VAL A 841 34.44 -11.88 -1.44
C VAL A 841 35.04 -11.02 -2.56
N THR A 842 35.46 -9.78 -2.27
CA THR A 842 36.00 -8.85 -3.29
C THR A 842 37.36 -9.29 -3.82
N SER A 843 38.17 -9.98 -3.01
CA SER A 843 39.44 -10.57 -3.44
C SER A 843 39.23 -11.79 -4.35
N ASN A 844 38.29 -12.68 -4.02
CA ASN A 844 38.10 -13.97 -4.71
C ASN A 844 37.07 -13.95 -5.86
N CYS A 845 36.06 -13.08 -5.83
CA CYS A 845 35.09 -12.90 -6.91
C CYS A 845 35.32 -11.58 -7.65
N LYS A 846 35.56 -11.66 -8.97
CA LYS A 846 35.76 -10.51 -9.87
C LYS A 846 34.58 -10.21 -10.79
N ASP A 847 33.57 -11.09 -10.83
CA ASP A 847 32.33 -10.86 -11.55
C ASP A 847 31.42 -9.95 -10.69
N LEU A 848 31.16 -8.74 -11.17
CA LEU A 848 30.41 -7.73 -10.42
C LEU A 848 28.95 -8.10 -10.15
N TYR A 849 28.36 -9.03 -10.91
CA TYR A 849 27.00 -9.50 -10.65
C TYR A 849 27.00 -10.39 -9.40
N TYR A 850 27.78 -11.48 -9.42
CA TYR A 850 27.86 -12.42 -8.29
C TYR A 850 28.51 -11.79 -7.05
N GLN A 851 29.47 -10.88 -7.21
CA GLN A 851 30.06 -10.13 -6.10
C GLN A 851 28.99 -9.36 -5.33
N ARG A 852 28.06 -8.67 -6.01
CA ARG A 852 26.93 -7.97 -5.36
C ARG A 852 25.99 -8.95 -4.65
N THR A 853 25.64 -10.06 -5.29
CA THR A 853 24.79 -11.10 -4.68
C THR A 853 25.43 -11.65 -3.40
N TYR A 854 26.72 -12.01 -3.45
CA TYR A 854 27.41 -12.61 -2.32
C TYR A 854 27.56 -11.64 -1.13
N LEU A 855 27.75 -10.34 -1.40
CA LEU A 855 27.84 -9.29 -0.38
C LEU A 855 26.51 -9.06 0.36
N ASN A 856 25.37 -9.43 -0.22
CA ASN A 856 24.07 -9.28 0.42
C ASN A 856 23.77 -10.38 1.45
N TYR A 857 24.42 -11.55 1.38
CA TYR A 857 24.24 -12.64 2.34
C TYR A 857 24.60 -12.22 3.78
N GLN A 858 23.94 -12.82 4.78
CA GLN A 858 24.12 -12.53 6.20
C GLN A 858 24.21 -13.83 7.02
N GLY A 859 24.91 -13.83 8.16
CA GLY A 859 24.95 -14.96 9.08
C GLY A 859 25.35 -16.27 8.41
N TRP A 860 24.54 -17.32 8.58
CA TRP A 860 24.80 -18.65 8.03
C TRP A 860 24.83 -18.70 6.50
N ASP A 861 24.13 -17.83 5.77
CA ASP A 861 24.22 -17.78 4.30
C ASP A 861 25.67 -17.49 3.85
N ARG A 862 26.43 -16.69 4.62
CA ARG A 862 27.86 -16.44 4.39
C ARG A 862 28.73 -17.65 4.68
N ALA A 863 28.38 -18.41 5.73
CA ALA A 863 29.09 -19.63 6.08
C ALA A 863 28.93 -20.71 4.99
N ILE A 864 27.72 -20.83 4.43
CA ILE A 864 27.39 -21.69 3.29
C ILE A 864 28.13 -21.22 2.02
N ARG A 865 28.17 -19.90 1.74
CA ARG A 865 28.96 -19.33 0.64
C ARG A 865 30.46 -19.62 0.77
N ALA A 866 30.99 -19.54 1.99
CA ALA A 866 32.39 -19.85 2.28
C ALA A 866 32.69 -21.35 2.22
N TYR A 867 31.72 -22.21 2.53
CA TYR A 867 31.84 -23.67 2.47
C TYR A 867 32.12 -24.19 1.05
N ASN A 868 31.36 -23.70 0.06
CA ASN A 868 31.63 -23.97 -1.36
C ASN A 868 32.83 -23.16 -1.89
N GLY A 869 33.02 -21.95 -1.36
CA GLY A 869 34.13 -21.06 -1.69
C GLY A 869 33.66 -19.67 -2.13
N LEU A 870 34.43 -18.65 -1.77
CA LEU A 870 34.10 -17.23 -2.01
C LEU A 870 34.36 -16.74 -3.45
N GLY A 871 34.77 -17.64 -4.34
CA GLY A 871 34.97 -17.36 -5.76
C GLY A 871 33.66 -17.39 -6.57
N CYS A 872 33.69 -16.79 -7.76
CA CYS A 872 32.59 -16.83 -8.72
C CYS A 872 33.01 -17.34 -10.11
N ASN A 873 34.13 -18.06 -10.18
CA ASN A 873 34.51 -18.81 -11.38
C ASN A 873 33.72 -20.14 -11.42
N ALA A 874 32.83 -20.28 -12.40
CA ALA A 874 31.96 -21.45 -12.57
C ALA A 874 32.71 -22.79 -12.73
N THR A 875 34.01 -22.78 -13.02
CA THR A 875 34.84 -24.00 -13.11
C THR A 875 35.41 -24.46 -11.76
N ARG A 876 35.23 -23.68 -10.69
CA ARG A 876 35.82 -23.93 -9.36
C ARG A 876 34.89 -23.69 -8.17
N ALA A 877 33.77 -23.00 -8.36
CA ALA A 877 32.76 -22.74 -7.34
C ALA A 877 31.37 -22.69 -7.98
N ASP A 878 30.36 -23.21 -7.27
CA ASP A 878 28.97 -23.07 -7.69
C ASP A 878 28.51 -21.64 -7.35
N ARG A 879 27.93 -20.97 -8.34
CA ARG A 879 27.47 -19.58 -8.27
C ARG A 879 26.15 -19.44 -7.51
N THR A 880 25.37 -20.51 -7.43
CA THR A 880 24.02 -20.61 -6.86
C THR A 880 23.96 -21.58 -5.66
N TYR A 881 25.12 -21.87 -5.06
CA TYR A 881 25.24 -22.86 -3.98
C TYR A 881 24.36 -22.53 -2.76
N VAL A 882 24.31 -21.27 -2.34
CA VAL A 882 23.50 -20.84 -1.20
C VAL A 882 22.01 -21.03 -1.52
N GLU A 883 21.59 -20.57 -2.69
CA GLU A 883 20.21 -20.67 -3.18
C GLU A 883 19.73 -22.12 -3.36
N SER A 884 20.65 -23.05 -3.64
CA SER A 884 20.34 -24.48 -3.84
C SER A 884 20.43 -25.32 -2.56
N VAL A 885 21.24 -24.93 -1.56
CA VAL A 885 21.26 -25.55 -0.22
C VAL A 885 20.09 -25.08 0.64
N LYS A 886 19.71 -23.80 0.54
CA LYS A 886 18.73 -23.16 1.42
C LYS A 886 17.35 -23.84 1.46
N PRO A 887 16.74 -24.31 0.35
CA PRO A 887 15.48 -25.04 0.39
C PRO A 887 15.55 -26.33 1.21
N TYR A 888 16.66 -27.07 1.14
CA TYR A 888 16.88 -28.27 1.97
C TYR A 888 17.06 -27.89 3.43
N TRP A 889 17.77 -26.79 3.72
CA TRP A 889 17.96 -26.33 5.10
C TRP A 889 16.65 -25.84 5.75
N GLU A 890 15.84 -25.07 5.03
CA GLU A 890 14.47 -24.72 5.47
C GLU A 890 13.56 -25.96 5.59
N GLY A 891 13.79 -26.99 4.77
CA GLY A 891 13.13 -28.30 4.89
C GLY A 891 13.52 -29.02 6.18
N TYR A 892 14.82 -29.09 6.49
CA TYR A 892 15.33 -29.81 7.66
C TYR A 892 15.11 -29.08 8.98
N LYS A 893 15.07 -27.74 9.01
CA LYS A 893 14.75 -26.96 10.22
C LYS A 893 13.33 -27.21 10.78
N LYS A 894 12.46 -27.92 10.04
CA LYS A 894 11.11 -28.30 10.47
C LYS A 894 11.09 -29.55 11.36
N PHE A 895 12.19 -30.29 11.44
CA PHE A 895 12.32 -31.43 12.34
C PHE A 895 12.96 -30.96 13.65
N ASP A 896 12.37 -31.34 14.78
CA ASP A 896 13.07 -31.25 16.05
C ASP A 896 14.10 -32.38 16.12
N PHE A 897 15.38 -32.02 16.11
CA PHE A 897 16.46 -32.98 16.27
C PHE A 897 16.73 -33.33 17.72
N GLY A 898 16.05 -32.69 18.67
CA GLY A 898 16.13 -32.91 20.12
C GLY A 898 17.42 -32.41 20.74
N ARG A 899 17.32 -31.65 21.84
CA ARG A 899 18.42 -31.63 22.81
C ARG A 899 18.48 -33.01 23.46
N SER A 900 19.67 -33.62 23.53
CA SER A 900 19.94 -34.50 24.68
C SER A 900 20.02 -33.60 25.89
N ALA A 901 18.95 -33.57 26.70
CA ALA A 901 19.08 -33.21 28.10
C ALA A 901 19.88 -34.35 28.75
N LYS A 902 21.20 -34.21 28.80
CA LYS A 902 22.05 -35.15 29.52
C LYS A 902 21.66 -35.11 30.99
N ALA A 903 21.41 -36.28 31.59
CA ALA A 903 21.06 -36.42 33.00
C ALA A 903 21.89 -35.50 33.92
N ALA A 904 21.21 -34.65 34.68
CA ALA A 904 21.81 -33.73 35.63
C ALA A 904 22.53 -34.51 36.75
N PRO A 905 23.67 -34.02 37.25
CA PRO A 905 24.40 -34.70 38.31
C PRO A 905 23.58 -34.73 39.61
N PRO A 906 23.57 -35.86 40.35
CA PRO A 906 23.07 -35.88 41.72
C PRO A 906 23.90 -34.95 42.61
N THR A 907 23.27 -34.40 43.64
CA THR A 907 23.83 -33.32 44.47
C THR A 907 23.93 -33.75 45.94
N ASN A 908 24.57 -32.92 46.78
CA ASN A 908 24.66 -33.14 48.24
C ASN A 908 25.16 -34.54 48.65
N ILE A 909 26.10 -35.12 47.90
CA ILE A 909 26.72 -36.39 48.28
C ILE A 909 27.50 -36.25 49.58
N ALA A 910 27.31 -37.20 50.50
CA ALA A 910 28.05 -37.35 51.74
C ALA A 910 28.56 -38.80 51.86
N ALA A 911 29.73 -38.96 52.48
CA ALA A 911 30.33 -40.27 52.78
C ALA A 911 30.61 -40.35 54.29
N SER A 912 30.26 -41.48 54.91
CA SER A 912 30.39 -41.69 56.35
C SER A 912 30.81 -43.11 56.70
N ALA A 913 31.69 -43.27 57.69
CA ALA A 913 32.14 -44.59 58.13
C ALA A 913 31.04 -45.29 58.94
N VAL A 914 30.79 -46.56 58.64
CA VAL A 914 29.83 -47.42 59.35
C VAL A 914 30.49 -48.76 59.71
N SER A 915 29.87 -49.54 60.58
CA SER A 915 30.42 -50.84 60.97
C SER A 915 30.46 -51.78 59.76
N GLY A 916 31.67 -52.08 59.26
CA GLY A 916 31.89 -52.95 58.11
C GLY A 916 31.91 -52.24 56.73
N GLY A 917 31.83 -50.91 56.66
CA GLY A 917 31.79 -50.22 55.37
C GLY A 917 31.85 -48.69 55.40
N ILE A 918 31.64 -48.07 54.24
CA ILE A 918 31.36 -46.63 54.08
C ILE A 918 29.96 -46.46 53.50
N MET A 919 29.10 -45.73 54.20
CA MET A 919 27.76 -45.37 53.74
C MET A 919 27.79 -44.03 53.00
N LEU A 920 27.26 -44.04 51.78
CA LEU A 920 27.03 -42.89 50.91
C LEU A 920 25.56 -42.50 50.93
N THR A 921 25.29 -41.21 50.97
CA THR A 921 23.95 -40.64 50.71
C THR A 921 24.07 -39.46 49.76
N TRP A 922 23.05 -39.21 48.93
CA TRP A 922 22.99 -38.06 48.03
C TRP A 922 21.56 -37.59 47.83
N ALA A 923 21.38 -36.34 47.39
CA ALA A 923 20.13 -35.89 46.81
C ALA A 923 20.06 -36.38 45.36
N LEU A 924 18.89 -36.91 44.97
CA LEU A 924 18.59 -37.40 43.62
C LEU A 924 18.92 -36.35 42.55
N SER A 925 19.10 -36.82 41.31
CA SER A 925 19.15 -35.92 40.16
C SER A 925 17.87 -35.08 40.08
N ALA A 926 17.97 -33.86 39.54
CA ALA A 926 16.80 -33.03 39.27
C ALA A 926 15.78 -33.74 38.35
N ASP A 927 16.26 -34.68 37.54
CA ASP A 927 15.49 -35.40 36.53
C ASP A 927 14.86 -36.71 37.11
N ASP A 928 15.10 -37.02 38.39
CA ASP A 928 14.65 -38.25 39.08
C ASP A 928 13.64 -37.97 40.21
N GLY A 929 12.74 -37.02 39.96
CA GLY A 929 11.67 -36.62 40.87
C GLY A 929 11.05 -35.32 40.40
N ASN A 930 9.77 -35.08 40.71
CA ASN A 930 8.93 -34.02 40.11
C ASN A 930 8.42 -34.32 38.68
N ASN A 931 7.83 -35.51 38.48
CA ASN A 931 7.10 -35.96 37.28
C ASN A 931 7.93 -36.25 36.01
N GLU A 932 9.24 -36.02 36.00
CA GLU A 932 10.09 -36.35 34.85
C GLU A 932 10.57 -37.83 34.89
N ASN A 933 11.05 -38.29 36.05
CA ASN A 933 11.47 -39.69 36.30
C ASN A 933 12.35 -40.26 35.18
N ASP A 934 13.31 -39.48 34.67
CA ASP A 934 14.04 -39.80 33.44
C ASP A 934 15.33 -40.59 33.63
N ILE A 935 15.78 -40.71 34.87
CA ILE A 935 16.92 -41.52 35.25
C ILE A 935 16.59 -43.02 35.15
N SER A 936 17.54 -43.79 34.64
CA SER A 936 17.53 -45.26 34.69
C SER A 936 18.38 -45.80 35.83
N ASN A 937 19.57 -45.22 36.08
CA ASN A 937 20.52 -45.73 37.06
C ASN A 937 21.41 -44.62 37.64
N TYR A 938 21.90 -44.85 38.85
CA TYR A 938 23.01 -44.13 39.46
C TYR A 938 24.24 -45.04 39.57
N TYR A 939 25.37 -44.62 38.99
CA TYR A 939 26.64 -45.33 39.13
C TYR A 939 27.54 -44.68 40.18
N ILE A 940 28.07 -45.52 41.07
CA ILE A 940 29.03 -45.12 42.11
C ILE A 940 30.45 -45.30 41.59
N LEU A 941 31.19 -44.20 41.52
CA LEU A 941 32.58 -44.10 41.11
C LEU A 941 33.47 -43.94 42.36
N VAL A 942 34.51 -44.75 42.52
CA VAL A 942 35.43 -44.73 43.68
C VAL A 942 36.89 -44.60 43.29
N ARG A 943 37.70 -44.01 44.17
CA ARG A 943 39.17 -44.05 44.11
C ARG A 943 39.80 -44.11 45.51
N GLU A 944 40.97 -44.75 45.61
CA GLU A 944 41.75 -44.89 46.86
C GLU A 944 42.67 -43.67 47.14
N SER A 945 42.84 -42.75 46.19
CA SER A 945 43.66 -41.53 46.37
C SER A 945 43.24 -40.41 45.41
N THR A 946 43.66 -39.17 45.70
CA THR A 946 43.40 -38.00 44.82
C THR A 946 44.07 -38.07 43.45
N ASP A 947 45.03 -38.97 43.28
CA ASP A 947 45.87 -39.08 42.08
C ASP A 947 45.56 -40.35 41.26
N SER A 948 44.57 -41.14 41.70
CA SER A 948 44.07 -42.32 40.98
C SER A 948 42.80 -42.00 40.18
N ALA A 949 42.63 -42.72 39.06
CA ALA A 949 41.39 -42.69 38.28
C ALA A 949 40.26 -43.38 39.05
N TYR A 950 39.02 -42.94 38.82
CA TYR A 950 37.86 -43.61 39.42
C TYR A 950 37.55 -44.93 38.70
N GLY A 951 37.21 -45.97 39.47
CA GLY A 951 36.56 -47.19 38.98
C GLY A 951 35.09 -47.23 39.38
N ASP A 952 34.26 -47.92 38.59
CA ASP A 952 32.85 -48.16 38.92
C ASP A 952 32.72 -49.29 39.96
N ILE A 953 31.94 -49.07 41.03
CA ILE A 953 31.61 -50.10 42.03
C ILE A 953 30.28 -50.79 41.68
N ALA A 954 29.23 -49.99 41.52
CA ALA A 954 27.85 -50.46 41.47
C ALA A 954 26.96 -49.50 40.69
N GLY A 955 25.94 -50.06 40.03
CA GLY A 955 24.79 -49.34 39.49
C GLY A 955 23.57 -49.58 40.36
N MET A 956 22.92 -48.52 40.81
CA MET A 956 21.67 -48.53 41.57
C MET A 956 20.52 -48.08 40.68
N GLY A 957 19.31 -48.61 40.90
CA GLY A 957 18.12 -48.21 40.14
C GLY A 957 17.66 -46.76 40.40
N PRO A 958 16.62 -46.29 39.69
CA PRO A 958 16.11 -44.94 39.85
C PRO A 958 15.51 -44.73 41.25
N GLN A 959 15.37 -43.47 41.67
CA GLN A 959 14.95 -43.04 43.01
C GLN A 959 15.82 -43.57 44.17
N THR A 960 17.00 -44.13 43.88
CA THR A 960 17.96 -44.53 44.92
C THR A 960 18.82 -43.34 45.35
N ALA A 961 18.83 -43.05 46.64
CA ALA A 961 19.55 -41.93 47.27
C ALA A 961 20.68 -42.35 48.24
N GLU A 962 20.91 -43.66 48.39
CA GLU A 962 21.87 -44.22 49.35
C GLU A 962 22.54 -45.52 48.85
N TYR A 963 23.76 -45.77 49.31
CA TYR A 963 24.53 -46.98 49.02
C TYR A 963 25.55 -47.23 50.15
N THR A 964 25.86 -48.49 50.47
CA THR A 964 26.95 -48.83 51.42
C THR A 964 28.01 -49.67 50.73
N ASP A 965 29.23 -49.14 50.65
CA ASP A 965 30.40 -49.89 50.18
C ASP A 965 30.98 -50.73 51.33
N ASN A 966 30.86 -52.05 51.20
CA ASN A 966 31.39 -53.04 52.14
C ASN A 966 32.70 -53.68 51.64
N SER A 967 33.27 -53.21 50.52
CA SER A 967 34.54 -53.71 49.95
C SER A 967 35.78 -53.03 50.56
N VAL A 968 35.56 -51.99 51.35
CA VAL A 968 36.60 -51.14 51.95
C VAL A 968 37.38 -51.81 53.08
N GLN A 969 38.67 -51.54 53.13
CA GLN A 969 39.57 -51.99 54.21
C GLN A 969 39.67 -50.95 55.34
N PRO A 970 39.59 -51.34 56.63
CA PRO A 970 39.72 -50.44 57.78
C PRO A 970 40.98 -49.57 57.74
N GLY A 971 40.83 -48.30 58.13
CA GLY A 971 41.92 -47.31 58.18
C GLY A 971 42.34 -46.70 56.84
N LYS A 972 41.77 -47.14 55.70
CA LYS A 972 41.98 -46.49 54.38
C LYS A 972 40.92 -45.45 54.07
N THR A 973 41.32 -44.38 53.39
CA THR A 973 40.42 -43.33 52.87
C THR A 973 40.00 -43.66 51.43
N TYR A 974 38.71 -43.55 51.15
CA TYR A 974 38.13 -43.71 49.81
C TYR A 974 37.34 -42.45 49.47
N CYS A 975 37.39 -42.06 48.20
CA CYS A 975 36.67 -40.90 47.68
C CYS A 975 35.71 -41.31 46.56
N TYR A 976 34.49 -40.79 46.62
CA TYR A 976 33.35 -41.23 45.82
C TYR A 976 32.72 -40.09 45.02
N LYS A 977 32.14 -40.46 43.88
CA LYS A 977 31.20 -39.64 43.11
C LYS A 977 30.01 -40.50 42.68
N VAL A 978 28.85 -39.89 42.53
CA VAL A 978 27.67 -40.54 41.93
C VAL A 978 27.39 -39.90 40.57
N ARG A 979 27.03 -40.71 39.58
CA ARG A 979 26.64 -40.26 38.23
C ARG A 979 25.27 -40.81 37.89
N ALA A 980 24.33 -39.93 37.54
CA ALA A 980 23.04 -40.32 36.99
C ALA A 980 23.14 -40.60 35.49
N TYR A 981 22.40 -41.59 35.01
CA TYR A 981 22.21 -41.90 33.58
C TYR A 981 20.72 -41.88 33.27
N ASP A 982 20.32 -41.26 32.15
CA ASP A 982 18.94 -41.33 31.65
C ASP A 982 18.59 -42.74 31.11
N LYS A 983 17.37 -42.93 30.62
CA LYS A 983 16.90 -44.22 30.04
C LYS A 983 17.59 -44.58 28.72
N GLU A 984 18.11 -43.59 28.04
CA GLU A 984 18.84 -43.69 26.78
C GLU A 984 20.35 -43.93 26.99
N GLY A 985 20.83 -43.84 28.23
CA GLY A 985 22.22 -44.08 28.63
C GLY A 985 23.14 -42.84 28.56
N ASN A 986 22.60 -41.63 28.43
CA ASN A 986 23.39 -40.40 28.49
C ASN A 986 23.58 -39.91 29.93
N PHE A 987 24.69 -39.19 30.14
CA PHE A 987 25.02 -38.53 31.39
C PHE A 987 25.76 -37.21 31.13
N ALA A 988 25.63 -36.24 32.03
CA ALA A 988 26.38 -34.98 32.00
C ALA A 988 27.68 -35.13 32.78
N ASP A 989 27.73 -34.53 33.97
CA ASP A 989 28.82 -34.64 34.93
C ASP A 989 28.47 -35.65 36.03
N SER A 990 29.46 -35.97 36.86
CA SER A 990 29.22 -36.68 38.12
C SER A 990 29.05 -35.67 39.25
N SER A 991 28.55 -36.11 40.41
CA SER A 991 28.49 -35.28 41.62
C SER A 991 29.85 -34.67 41.99
N THR A 992 29.81 -33.72 42.94
CA THR A 992 31.00 -33.38 43.73
C THR A 992 31.61 -34.62 44.39
N GLU A 993 32.88 -34.54 44.78
CA GLU A 993 33.54 -35.63 45.50
C GLU A 993 33.18 -35.61 47.00
N ALA A 994 32.94 -36.79 47.59
CA ALA A 994 32.88 -36.98 49.04
C ALA A 994 33.85 -38.10 49.44
N CYS A 995 34.62 -37.91 50.52
CA CYS A 995 35.61 -38.87 51.00
C CYS A 995 35.35 -39.27 52.46
N ALA A 996 35.64 -40.53 52.80
CA ALA A 996 35.61 -41.03 54.17
C ALA A 996 36.71 -42.09 54.40
N THR A 997 37.16 -42.21 55.65
CA THR A 997 38.08 -43.28 56.09
C THR A 997 37.27 -44.42 56.69
N ALA A 998 37.47 -45.65 56.23
CA ALA A 998 36.78 -46.82 56.77
C ALA A 998 37.19 -47.06 58.24
N GLY A 999 36.19 -47.35 59.08
CA GLY A 999 36.35 -47.53 60.54
C GLY A 999 36.90 -48.90 60.96
#